data_AF-D3B9M3-F1
#
_entry.id   AF-D3B9M3-F1
#
_cell.length_a   1.000
_cell.length_b   1.000
_cell.length_c   1.000
_cell.angle_alpha   90.00
_cell.angle_beta   90.00
_cell.angle_gamma   90.00
#
_symmetry.space_group_name_H-M   'P 1'
#
loop_
_entity.id
_entity.type
_entity.pdbx_description
1 polymer ?
#
loop_
_entity_poly.entity_id
_entity_poly.type
_entity_poly.pdbx_seq_one_letter_code
_entity_poly.pdbx_strand_id
1 'polypeptide(L)'
;MKEGNTTDVLSACGKNKDQSTNCNDNTTFSKFKLFFIFKIPGLAYNKNKECELCFTYCSDPYFHTFFNCRAVMHRFNLNTILDSLQLSGGQRFDWTMEDAYQLVRRKDNITTLVSLVFHQIWKFYCKSYFGGTPLHDNNLLSNESIINEYIQHLSVMKLIINNSIRNNNNILLAIIYNIKHELAEMQLYQTPVEEEQKGELENIGDTDFQDESLINFNRIYILYYECLEKRNDCLRSKCVKFFVEYHRYKFIHYFDVQGYIKFILDVFFDPSFEVFNNMLHFECRFHKPTIQHIYKRIINDKRNIDNQNTVQEQMYQKGEIQLDKNINTNTSSAIVNNQESRCILPDILLERIISFSLDNLPTFDISQVDLEIVLNIALVSKKLFKIVSKYISNGYYLRGPIKLQSEYCNINSPLHFDYDSIKYIKYGESSDRINQLFSRVKEFSFVYDEFDCSSSKDRKRYYIIRESEGYYEEDIYNKAIKCQEYLTSLPAMPNLKSITVTSYFGYRTNYSSFLSSILTNTPNGNGHGIESFKIAIDKDWTHGQGYSHLDFLEPLLRLHSNTLKSIEIKYLRFCHDEDMKALLQILAPTLEHQNFSFILYADFRMLKRVCQVDQDRKVYQYLLNQKIQNNIPYEDYDDNSDYDQDEEDYDNE
;
A
#
# COMPACT_ATOMS: atom_id res chain seq x y z
N MET A 1 15.33 31.32 -66.97
CA MET A 1 15.23 30.42 -68.14
C MET A 1 16.29 29.33 -67.98
N LYS A 2 15.90 28.07 -68.21
CA LYS A 2 16.69 26.86 -68.61
C LYS A 2 18.15 26.73 -68.15
N GLU A 3 18.44 25.70 -67.32
CA GLU A 3 19.15 24.44 -67.70
C GLU A 3 20.69 24.58 -67.63
N GLY A 4 21.51 23.63 -67.15
CA GLY A 4 21.24 22.36 -66.47
C GLY A 4 22.47 21.42 -66.49
N ASN A 5 22.82 20.82 -65.34
CA ASN A 5 23.71 19.64 -65.11
C ASN A 5 25.20 19.67 -65.52
N THR A 6 26.10 19.35 -64.56
CA THR A 6 26.80 18.02 -64.47
C THR A 6 27.65 17.81 -63.19
N THR A 7 27.26 16.80 -62.39
CA THR A 7 28.05 15.79 -61.61
C THR A 7 29.45 16.06 -61.00
N ASP A 8 29.53 15.95 -59.66
CA ASP A 8 30.34 15.03 -58.78
C ASP A 8 31.84 14.71 -59.09
N VAL A 9 32.75 14.39 -58.16
CA VAL A 9 32.69 13.52 -56.95
C VAL A 9 33.82 13.86 -55.93
N LEU A 10 33.49 14.00 -54.62
CA LEU A 10 34.29 13.80 -53.36
C LEU A 10 35.74 14.35 -53.23
N SER A 11 36.31 14.65 -52.06
CA SER A 11 35.99 14.33 -50.65
C SER A 11 36.62 15.43 -49.75
N ALA A 12 36.34 15.60 -48.45
CA ALA A 12 35.41 14.95 -47.52
C ALA A 12 35.07 15.94 -46.38
N CYS A 13 33.97 15.73 -45.65
CA CYS A 13 33.66 16.46 -44.41
C CYS A 13 32.81 15.59 -43.48
N GLY A 14 33.38 15.15 -42.36
CA GLY A 14 32.68 14.32 -41.37
C GLY A 14 31.76 15.15 -40.49
N LYS A 15 30.46 15.16 -40.77
CA LYS A 15 29.44 15.61 -39.83
C LYS A 15 29.27 14.59 -38.71
N ASN A 16 29.37 15.01 -37.45
CA ASN A 16 28.73 14.30 -36.35
C ASN A 16 27.61 15.18 -35.76
N LYS A 17 26.50 14.51 -35.45
CA LYS A 17 25.18 15.13 -35.26
C LYS A 17 25.06 15.89 -33.94
N ASP A 18 24.29 16.97 -33.97
CA ASP A 18 23.65 17.51 -32.79
C ASP A 18 22.82 16.43 -32.07
N GLN A 19 23.05 16.28 -30.77
CA GLN A 19 22.07 15.71 -29.85
C GLN A 19 21.75 16.75 -28.78
N SER A 20 20.76 17.59 -29.06
CA SER A 20 20.16 18.47 -28.05
C SER A 20 19.31 17.64 -27.10
N THR A 21 19.91 17.17 -26.00
CA THR A 21 19.15 16.60 -24.87
C THR A 21 18.35 17.71 -24.19
N ASN A 22 17.05 17.76 -24.50
CA ASN A 22 16.13 18.75 -23.98
C ASN A 22 15.76 18.41 -22.51
N CYS A 23 16.65 18.75 -21.57
CA CYS A 23 16.47 18.48 -20.15
C CYS A 23 15.49 19.47 -19.49
N ASN A 24 14.34 18.96 -19.04
CA ASN A 24 13.29 19.71 -18.34
C ASN A 24 13.66 20.15 -16.89
N ASP A 25 14.94 20.07 -16.50
CA ASP A 25 15.41 20.20 -15.12
C ASP A 25 15.32 21.61 -14.53
N ASN A 26 15.26 22.66 -15.37
CA ASN A 26 15.06 24.05 -14.92
C ASN A 26 13.81 24.22 -14.04
N THR A 27 12.80 23.37 -14.19
CA THR A 27 11.59 23.38 -13.35
C THR A 27 11.84 22.87 -11.93
N THR A 28 12.79 21.95 -11.73
CA THR A 28 13.04 21.31 -10.42
C THR A 28 13.90 22.20 -9.53
N PHE A 29 14.98 22.78 -10.07
CA PHE A 29 15.78 23.78 -9.34
C PHE A 29 14.92 25.01 -8.99
N SER A 30 14.04 25.45 -9.91
CA SER A 30 13.07 26.52 -9.64
C SER A 30 12.09 26.16 -8.51
N LYS A 31 11.55 24.94 -8.46
CA LYS A 31 10.69 24.46 -7.36
C LYS A 31 11.43 24.39 -6.02
N PHE A 32 12.69 23.96 -6.01
CA PHE A 32 13.52 23.90 -4.80
C PHE A 32 13.89 25.30 -4.30
N LYS A 33 14.19 26.23 -5.21
CA LYS A 33 14.38 27.66 -4.93
C LYS A 33 13.10 28.30 -4.36
N LEU A 34 11.93 27.98 -4.92
CA LEU A 34 10.63 28.42 -4.39
C LEU A 34 10.36 27.88 -2.98
N PHE A 35 10.75 26.64 -2.67
CA PHE A 35 10.62 26.07 -1.32
C PHE A 35 11.38 26.91 -0.28
N PHE A 36 12.66 27.21 -0.50
CA PHE A 36 13.44 28.03 0.43
C PHE A 36 12.91 29.46 0.57
N ILE A 37 12.43 30.07 -0.52
CA ILE A 37 11.92 31.46 -0.52
C ILE A 37 10.55 31.58 0.19
N PHE A 38 9.68 30.57 0.09
CA PHE A 38 8.28 30.68 0.53
C PHE A 38 7.86 29.79 1.71
N LYS A 39 8.58 28.71 2.05
CA LYS A 39 8.13 27.73 3.06
C LYS A 39 8.82 27.81 4.43
N ILE A 40 9.88 28.61 4.59
CA ILE A 40 10.56 28.77 5.89
C ILE A 40 10.05 30.04 6.60
N PRO A 41 9.36 29.92 7.76
CA PRO A 41 8.82 31.07 8.48
C PRO A 41 9.91 32.07 8.88
N GLY A 42 9.63 33.36 8.67
CA GLY A 42 10.53 34.47 9.03
C GLY A 42 11.49 34.96 7.93
N LEU A 43 11.84 34.14 6.93
CA LEU A 43 12.84 34.52 5.91
C LEU A 43 12.29 35.41 4.78
N ALA A 44 10.98 35.38 4.51
CA ALA A 44 10.37 36.09 3.37
C ALA A 44 10.39 37.64 3.44
N TYR A 45 10.70 38.23 4.60
CA TYR A 45 10.52 39.66 4.90
C TYR A 45 11.76 40.56 4.71
N ASN A 46 12.96 39.99 4.56
CA ASN A 46 14.22 40.74 4.48
C ASN A 46 14.83 40.67 3.07
N LYS A 47 14.18 41.33 2.10
CA LYS A 47 14.71 41.48 0.73
C LYS A 47 15.60 42.72 0.60
N ASN A 48 16.49 42.72 -0.40
CA ASN A 48 17.34 43.87 -0.76
C ASN A 48 18.23 44.36 0.39
N LYS A 49 19.06 43.47 0.95
CA LYS A 49 20.06 43.77 1.98
C LYS A 49 21.43 43.23 1.55
N GLU A 50 22.48 43.73 2.18
CA GLU A 50 23.82 43.16 2.05
C GLU A 50 23.89 41.81 2.78
N CYS A 51 24.59 40.85 2.19
CA CYS A 51 24.92 39.61 2.88
C CYS A 51 25.90 39.90 4.02
N GLU A 52 25.52 39.56 5.26
CA GLU A 52 26.30 39.83 6.48
C GLU A 52 27.71 39.17 6.52
N LEU A 53 27.99 38.24 5.60
CA LEU A 53 29.26 37.50 5.52
C LEU A 53 30.22 37.98 4.43
N CYS A 54 29.72 38.66 3.39
CA CYS A 54 30.53 39.09 2.24
C CYS A 54 30.20 40.50 1.74
N PHE A 55 29.28 41.20 2.41
CA PHE A 55 28.81 42.56 2.15
C PHE A 55 28.30 42.80 0.71
N THR A 56 28.01 41.72 -0.03
CA THR A 56 27.45 41.82 -1.39
C THR A 56 25.96 42.14 -1.29
N TYR A 57 25.54 43.24 -1.91
CA TYR A 57 24.13 43.63 -2.00
C TYR A 57 23.36 42.63 -2.86
N CYS A 58 22.26 42.09 -2.34
CA CYS A 58 21.51 41.04 -3.03
C CYS A 58 20.01 41.09 -2.70
N SER A 59 19.19 40.66 -3.66
CA SER A 59 17.72 40.70 -3.53
C SER A 59 17.20 39.76 -2.45
N ASP A 60 17.93 38.68 -2.19
CA ASP A 60 17.70 37.73 -1.10
C ASP A 60 19.06 37.39 -0.45
N PRO A 61 19.37 37.97 0.74
CA PRO A 61 20.64 37.75 1.43
C PRO A 61 20.77 36.33 1.99
N TYR A 62 19.67 35.61 2.18
CA TYR A 62 19.69 34.24 2.71
C TYR A 62 19.94 33.22 1.60
N PHE A 63 19.26 33.35 0.47
CA PHE A 63 19.58 32.61 -0.76
C PHE A 63 21.02 32.92 -1.23
N HIS A 64 21.45 34.18 -1.14
CA HIS A 64 22.86 34.50 -1.39
C HIS A 64 23.78 33.82 -0.39
N THR A 65 23.54 33.94 0.92
CA THR A 65 24.37 33.31 1.96
C THR A 65 24.51 31.80 1.79
N PHE A 66 23.42 31.10 1.45
CA PHE A 66 23.41 29.65 1.33
C PHE A 66 23.96 29.13 -0.01
N PHE A 67 23.73 29.83 -1.13
CA PHE A 67 24.05 29.32 -2.47
C PHE A 67 25.13 30.11 -3.25
N ASN A 68 25.39 31.37 -2.92
CA ASN A 68 26.22 32.26 -3.76
C ASN A 68 27.31 33.04 -3.00
N CYS A 69 27.34 32.94 -1.67
CA CYS A 69 28.26 33.70 -0.84
C CYS A 69 29.67 33.13 -0.94
N ARG A 70 30.56 33.86 -1.63
CA ARG A 70 31.97 33.49 -1.77
C ARG A 70 32.67 33.28 -0.43
N ALA A 71 32.30 34.02 0.63
CA ALA A 71 32.89 33.82 1.96
C ALA A 71 32.54 32.44 2.55
N VAL A 72 31.32 31.94 2.34
CA VAL A 72 30.91 30.58 2.73
C VAL A 72 31.60 29.53 1.86
N MET A 73 31.60 29.71 0.54
CA MET A 73 32.22 28.76 -0.39
C MET A 73 33.75 28.67 -0.24
N HIS A 74 34.44 29.77 0.07
CA HIS A 74 35.87 29.73 0.40
C HIS A 74 36.16 29.10 1.76
N ARG A 75 35.24 29.22 2.73
CA ARG A 75 35.36 28.57 4.05
C ARG A 75 35.20 27.05 3.94
N PHE A 76 34.26 26.59 3.11
CA PHE A 76 34.06 25.17 2.79
C PHE A 76 34.72 24.81 1.46
N ASN A 77 36.05 24.97 1.38
CA ASN A 77 36.82 24.72 0.15
C ASN A 77 36.79 23.22 -0.22
N LEU A 78 35.80 22.84 -1.04
CA LEU A 78 35.59 21.50 -1.56
C LEU A 78 36.83 20.93 -2.26
N ASN A 79 37.60 21.74 -3.00
CA ASN A 79 38.83 21.27 -3.63
C ASN A 79 39.87 20.86 -2.56
N THR A 80 40.04 21.64 -1.49
CA THR A 80 40.92 21.25 -0.37
C THR A 80 40.44 19.98 0.34
N ILE A 81 39.13 19.79 0.49
CA ILE A 81 38.54 18.57 1.08
C ILE A 81 38.77 17.35 0.16
N LEU A 82 38.54 17.50 -1.15
CA LEU A 82 38.75 16.46 -2.17
C LEU A 82 40.23 16.08 -2.30
N ASP A 83 41.13 17.06 -2.31
CA ASP A 83 42.59 16.84 -2.32
C ASP A 83 43.03 16.10 -1.05
N SER A 84 42.53 16.48 0.12
CA SER A 84 42.84 15.83 1.40
C SER A 84 42.34 14.38 1.48
N LEU A 85 41.25 14.07 0.77
CA LEU A 85 40.68 12.73 0.64
C LEU A 85 41.23 11.94 -0.57
N GLN A 86 42.14 12.53 -1.35
CA GLN A 86 42.68 11.99 -2.61
C GLN A 86 41.60 11.69 -3.69
N LEU A 87 40.47 12.39 -3.63
CA LEU A 87 39.31 12.22 -4.52
C LEU A 87 39.32 13.16 -5.74
N SER A 88 40.18 14.17 -5.77
CA SER A 88 40.21 15.17 -6.86
C SER A 88 40.76 14.63 -8.19
N GLY A 89 41.54 13.55 -8.18
CA GLY A 89 42.16 12.98 -9.38
C GLY A 89 43.10 13.95 -10.13
N GLY A 90 43.54 15.02 -9.46
CA GLY A 90 44.32 16.11 -10.09
C GLY A 90 43.48 17.15 -10.84
N GLN A 91 42.15 17.00 -10.90
CA GLN A 91 41.26 18.02 -11.47
C GLN A 91 40.91 19.05 -10.39
N ARG A 92 41.20 20.33 -10.68
CA ARG A 92 40.59 21.45 -9.96
C ARG A 92 39.23 21.73 -10.58
N PHE A 93 38.21 21.75 -9.73
CA PHE A 93 36.84 22.03 -10.13
C PHE A 93 36.48 23.44 -9.63
N ASP A 94 36.10 24.34 -10.53
CA ASP A 94 35.44 25.60 -10.14
C ASP A 94 33.94 25.32 -9.99
N TRP A 95 33.56 24.70 -8.87
CA TRP A 95 32.18 24.29 -8.59
C TRP A 95 31.24 25.50 -8.53
N THR A 96 30.19 25.50 -9.34
CA THR A 96 28.96 26.23 -9.01
C THR A 96 28.03 25.35 -8.16
N MET A 97 27.05 25.95 -7.48
CA MET A 97 26.05 25.18 -6.74
C MET A 97 25.13 24.35 -7.66
N GLU A 98 25.00 24.72 -8.94
CA GLU A 98 24.29 23.89 -9.92
C GLU A 98 25.06 22.59 -10.17
N ASP A 99 26.39 22.66 -10.36
CA ASP A 99 27.24 21.48 -10.51
C ASP A 99 27.16 20.56 -9.29
N ALA A 100 27.21 21.15 -8.08
CA ALA A 100 27.05 20.42 -6.83
C ALA A 100 25.69 19.71 -6.73
N TYR A 101 24.60 20.36 -7.14
CA TYR A 101 23.25 19.77 -7.17
C TYR A 101 23.15 18.61 -8.18
N GLN A 102 23.72 18.77 -9.39
CA GLN A 102 23.75 17.70 -10.39
C GLN A 102 24.62 16.51 -9.95
N LEU A 103 25.67 16.74 -9.15
CA LEU A 103 26.51 15.69 -8.56
C LEU A 103 25.82 14.94 -7.40
N VAL A 104 24.89 15.55 -6.66
CA VAL A 104 24.10 14.84 -5.63
C VAL A 104 23.18 13.75 -6.25
N ARG A 105 22.85 13.83 -7.55
CA ARG A 105 22.06 12.81 -8.24
C ARG A 105 22.84 11.55 -8.65
N ARG A 106 24.18 11.55 -8.62
CA ARG A 106 25.01 10.50 -9.25
C ARG A 106 25.23 9.23 -8.41
N LYS A 107 24.83 9.24 -7.13
CA LYS A 107 24.91 8.08 -6.20
C LYS A 107 26.32 7.49 -6.06
N ASP A 108 27.35 8.34 -6.10
CA ASP A 108 28.74 7.94 -5.93
C ASP A 108 29.32 8.45 -4.59
N ASN A 109 30.62 8.22 -4.39
CA ASN A 109 31.34 8.69 -3.22
C ASN A 109 31.36 10.24 -3.12
N ILE A 110 31.33 10.93 -4.27
CA ILE A 110 31.34 12.39 -4.36
C ILE A 110 29.96 12.95 -3.97
N THR A 111 28.86 12.32 -4.42
CA THR A 111 27.48 12.58 -3.93
C THR A 111 27.42 12.61 -2.40
N THR A 112 28.04 11.62 -1.75
CA THR A 112 28.02 11.48 -0.28
C THR A 112 28.80 12.61 0.40
N LEU A 113 30.00 12.91 -0.10
CA LEU A 113 30.83 14.00 0.42
C LEU A 113 30.15 15.37 0.26
N VAL A 114 29.60 15.65 -0.93
CA VAL A 114 28.87 16.89 -1.22
C VAL A 114 27.65 17.04 -0.29
N SER A 115 26.92 15.95 -0.02
CA SER A 115 25.79 15.96 0.92
C SER A 115 26.21 16.30 2.36
N LEU A 116 27.36 15.80 2.83
CA LEU A 116 27.92 16.17 4.13
C LEU A 116 28.34 17.65 4.18
N VAL A 117 28.97 18.18 3.12
CA VAL A 117 29.32 19.60 3.01
C VAL A 117 28.05 20.47 3.11
N PHE A 118 26.99 20.15 2.37
CA PHE A 118 25.70 20.86 2.46
C PHE A 118 25.08 20.78 3.87
N HIS A 119 25.17 19.63 4.55
CA HIS A 119 24.68 19.48 5.92
C HIS A 119 25.44 20.38 6.91
N GLN A 120 26.75 20.53 6.75
CA GLN A 120 27.57 21.42 7.58
C GLN A 120 27.35 22.91 7.25
N ILE A 121 27.11 23.27 5.99
CA ILE A 121 26.65 24.62 5.58
C ILE A 121 25.28 24.93 6.22
N TRP A 122 24.36 23.95 6.28
CA TRP A 122 23.07 24.11 6.94
C TRP A 122 23.19 24.26 8.47
N LYS A 123 24.04 23.47 9.14
CA LYS A 123 24.36 23.66 10.57
C LYS A 123 24.93 25.06 10.83
N PHE A 124 25.86 25.53 9.99
CA PHE A 124 26.44 26.88 10.08
C PHE A 124 25.36 27.96 9.96
N TYR A 125 24.50 27.85 8.94
CA TYR A 125 23.40 28.77 8.69
C TYR A 125 22.42 28.82 9.88
N CYS A 126 21.97 27.65 10.36
CA CYS A 126 21.04 27.57 11.47
C CYS A 126 21.62 28.14 12.76
N LYS A 127 22.90 27.89 13.06
CA LYS A 127 23.55 28.47 14.25
C LYS A 127 23.70 29.99 14.13
N SER A 128 24.08 30.49 12.95
CA SER A 128 24.31 31.92 12.71
C SER A 128 23.03 32.75 12.79
N TYR A 129 21.91 32.24 12.24
CA TYR A 129 20.66 33.00 12.13
C TYR A 129 19.60 32.69 13.20
N PHE A 130 19.61 31.49 13.79
CA PHE A 130 18.64 31.10 14.83
C PHE A 130 19.28 30.83 16.21
N GLY A 131 20.61 30.73 16.29
CA GLY A 131 21.34 30.36 17.52
C GLY A 131 21.73 31.52 18.45
N GLY A 132 21.37 32.77 18.13
CA GLY A 132 21.52 33.95 19.02
C GLY A 132 22.94 34.31 19.46
N THR A 133 23.97 33.67 18.90
CA THR A 133 25.38 33.84 19.30
C THR A 133 26.18 34.56 18.21
N PRO A 134 27.09 35.51 18.55
CA PRO A 134 27.85 36.25 17.55
C PRO A 134 28.69 35.36 16.63
N LEU A 135 28.77 35.75 15.36
CA LEU A 135 29.41 35.00 14.27
C LEU A 135 30.89 34.62 14.49
N HIS A 136 31.60 35.30 15.40
CA HIS A 136 33.05 35.18 15.54
C HIS A 136 33.54 33.95 16.33
N ASP A 137 32.80 33.46 17.34
CA ASP A 137 33.28 32.39 18.25
C ASP A 137 32.73 30.99 17.88
N ASN A 138 33.06 30.52 16.68
CA ASN A 138 32.65 29.20 16.19
C ASN A 138 33.81 28.31 15.73
N ASN A 139 34.48 27.67 16.69
CA ASN A 139 35.46 26.58 16.52
C ASN A 139 34.88 25.27 15.91
N LEU A 140 33.64 25.28 15.43
CA LEU A 140 32.83 24.08 15.21
C LEU A 140 32.89 23.51 13.79
N LEU A 141 33.55 24.19 12.84
CA LEU A 141 33.44 23.90 11.41
C LEU A 141 34.77 24.17 10.68
N SER A 142 35.63 23.16 10.66
CA SER A 142 36.82 23.06 9.82
C SER A 142 36.62 21.99 8.74
N ASN A 143 37.40 22.05 7.66
CA ASN A 143 37.45 21.00 6.64
C ASN A 143 37.76 19.62 7.24
N GLU A 144 38.59 19.59 8.29
CA GLU A 144 38.95 18.40 9.07
C GLU A 144 37.72 17.71 9.69
N SER A 145 36.72 18.47 10.15
CA SER A 145 35.48 17.88 10.67
C SER A 145 34.66 17.17 9.58
N ILE A 146 34.62 17.72 8.36
CA ILE A 146 33.93 17.09 7.21
C ILE A 146 34.70 15.84 6.75
N ILE A 147 36.03 15.93 6.69
CA ILE A 147 36.92 14.80 6.37
C ILE A 147 36.71 13.67 7.38
N ASN A 148 36.66 13.97 8.68
CA ASN A 148 36.44 12.98 9.73
C ASN A 148 35.05 12.34 9.67
N GLU A 149 33.97 13.11 9.49
CA GLU A 149 32.62 12.56 9.29
C GLU A 149 32.55 11.65 8.05
N TYR A 150 33.20 12.03 6.95
CA TYR A 150 33.24 11.24 5.72
C TYR A 150 34.07 9.95 5.86
N ILE A 151 35.23 10.00 6.54
CA ILE A 151 36.04 8.81 6.85
C ILE A 151 35.29 7.85 7.77
N GLN A 152 34.56 8.36 8.78
CA GLN A 152 33.68 7.55 9.62
C GLN A 152 32.57 6.90 8.79
N HIS A 153 31.89 7.66 7.92
CA HIS A 153 30.85 7.13 7.02
C HIS A 153 31.39 6.02 6.10
N LEU A 154 32.57 6.21 5.49
CA LEU A 154 33.22 5.17 4.69
C LEU A 154 33.62 3.94 5.50
N SER A 155 34.07 4.12 6.75
CA SER A 155 34.42 3.02 7.64
C SER A 155 33.19 2.19 8.01
N VAL A 156 32.07 2.84 8.32
CA VAL A 156 30.77 2.20 8.56
C VAL A 156 30.26 1.49 7.31
N MET A 157 30.33 2.12 6.13
CA MET A 157 29.93 1.48 4.87
C MET A 157 30.79 0.25 4.53
N LYS A 158 32.11 0.31 4.74
CA LYS A 158 33.00 -0.86 4.59
C LYS A 158 32.67 -1.97 5.59
N LEU A 159 32.36 -1.63 6.84
CA LEU A 159 31.92 -2.58 7.85
C LEU A 159 30.61 -3.27 7.42
N ILE A 160 29.62 -2.50 6.94
CA ILE A 160 28.33 -3.00 6.44
C ILE A 160 28.53 -3.93 5.24
N ILE A 161 29.36 -3.54 4.26
CA ILE A 161 29.62 -4.34 3.05
C ILE A 161 30.38 -5.64 3.42
N ASN A 162 31.43 -5.55 4.24
CA ASN A 162 32.19 -6.72 4.66
C ASN A 162 31.35 -7.69 5.50
N ASN A 163 30.50 -7.17 6.39
CA ASN A 163 29.55 -7.99 7.15
C ASN A 163 28.47 -8.58 6.24
N SER A 164 27.98 -7.85 5.23
CA SER A 164 27.00 -8.39 4.26
C SER A 164 27.60 -9.52 3.42
N ILE A 165 28.83 -9.37 2.91
CA ILE A 165 29.50 -10.42 2.12
C ILE A 165 29.82 -11.65 3.01
N ARG A 166 30.36 -11.41 4.22
CA ARG A 166 30.68 -12.49 5.17
C ARG A 166 29.42 -13.22 5.65
N ASN A 167 28.34 -12.50 5.94
CA ASN A 167 27.09 -13.09 6.37
C ASN A 167 26.41 -13.83 5.22
N ASN A 168 26.39 -13.30 3.99
CA ASN A 168 25.80 -14.01 2.85
C ASN A 168 26.51 -15.34 2.57
N ASN A 169 27.85 -15.37 2.62
CA ASN A 169 28.61 -16.62 2.45
C ASN A 169 28.39 -17.59 3.62
N ASN A 170 28.38 -17.11 4.87
CA ASN A 170 28.14 -17.94 6.04
C ASN A 170 26.70 -18.48 6.12
N ILE A 171 25.71 -17.68 5.72
CA ILE A 171 24.29 -18.08 5.64
C ILE A 171 24.11 -19.11 4.52
N LEU A 172 24.71 -18.92 3.34
CA LEU A 172 24.65 -19.91 2.27
C LEU A 172 25.30 -21.24 2.71
N LEU A 173 26.44 -21.19 3.40
CA LEU A 173 27.11 -22.37 3.93
C LEU A 173 26.31 -23.04 5.06
N ALA A 174 25.69 -22.28 5.96
CA ALA A 174 24.84 -22.82 7.04
C ALA A 174 23.56 -23.46 6.49
N ILE A 175 22.90 -22.83 5.52
CA ILE A 175 21.73 -23.40 4.82
C ILE A 175 22.12 -24.69 4.08
N ILE A 176 23.23 -24.68 3.33
CA ILE A 176 23.74 -25.89 2.65
C ILE A 176 24.14 -26.98 3.64
N TYR A 177 24.69 -26.62 4.81
CA TYR A 177 25.09 -27.57 5.84
C TYR A 177 23.85 -28.20 6.52
N ASN A 178 22.88 -27.39 6.95
CA ASN A 178 21.65 -27.88 7.58
C ASN A 178 20.84 -28.75 6.62
N ILE A 179 20.63 -28.30 5.37
CA ILE A 179 19.96 -29.10 4.34
C ILE A 179 20.67 -30.46 4.13
N LYS A 180 22.01 -30.50 4.14
CA LYS A 180 22.76 -31.76 4.02
C LYS A 180 22.68 -32.65 5.26
N HIS A 181 22.64 -32.07 6.46
CA HIS A 181 22.52 -32.81 7.72
C HIS A 181 21.11 -33.40 7.87
N GLU A 182 20.08 -32.60 7.61
CA GLU A 182 18.67 -32.99 7.72
C GLU A 182 18.28 -33.98 6.61
N LEU A 183 18.77 -33.84 5.38
CA LEU A 183 18.58 -34.87 4.33
C LEU A 183 19.22 -36.21 4.70
N ALA A 184 20.27 -36.24 5.53
CA ALA A 184 20.86 -37.48 6.02
C ALA A 184 20.02 -38.12 7.15
N GLU A 185 19.39 -37.31 8.00
CA GLU A 185 18.49 -37.80 9.06
C GLU A 185 17.11 -38.23 8.51
N MET A 186 16.59 -37.55 7.48
CA MET A 186 15.35 -37.95 6.79
C MET A 186 15.45 -39.31 6.10
N GLN A 187 16.66 -39.80 5.78
CA GLN A 187 16.87 -41.15 5.26
C GLN A 187 16.79 -42.25 6.33
N LEU A 188 16.78 -41.89 7.62
CA LEU A 188 16.62 -42.83 8.75
C LEU A 188 15.18 -42.93 9.28
N TYR A 189 14.31 -41.95 9.00
CA TYR A 189 12.93 -41.90 9.51
C TYR A 189 11.88 -41.93 8.40
N GLN A 190 11.82 -43.06 7.68
CA GLN A 190 10.63 -43.45 6.90
C GLN A 190 9.96 -44.68 7.50
N THR A 191 9.23 -44.47 8.59
CA THR A 191 8.18 -45.38 9.08
C THR A 191 6.86 -44.62 9.15
N PRO A 192 5.77 -45.15 8.57
CA PRO A 192 4.47 -44.50 8.64
C PRO A 192 3.93 -44.58 10.07
N VAL A 193 3.75 -43.42 10.70
CA VAL A 193 2.97 -43.28 11.94
C VAL A 193 1.71 -42.50 11.57
N GLU A 194 0.74 -43.23 11.02
CA GLU A 194 -0.66 -42.83 11.05
C GLU A 194 -1.36 -43.70 12.11
N GLU A 195 -2.38 -43.11 12.75
CA GLU A 195 -3.13 -43.60 13.93
C GLU A 195 -2.53 -43.27 15.32
N GLU A 196 -3.44 -43.06 16.29
CA GLU A 196 -3.21 -42.71 17.72
C GLU A 196 -2.78 -41.28 18.14
N GLN A 197 -3.40 -40.22 17.58
CA GLN A 197 -3.60 -38.95 18.33
C GLN A 197 -5.02 -38.40 18.19
N LYS A 198 -5.99 -39.09 18.80
CA LYS A 198 -7.42 -38.71 18.82
C LYS A 198 -7.96 -38.32 20.21
N GLY A 199 -7.09 -38.27 21.23
CA GLY A 199 -7.48 -38.24 22.65
C GLY A 199 -7.40 -36.89 23.39
N GLU A 200 -6.68 -35.88 22.89
CA GLU A 200 -6.44 -34.61 23.62
C GLU A 200 -6.84 -33.36 22.81
N LEU A 201 -7.80 -33.47 21.89
CA LEU A 201 -8.36 -32.32 21.14
C LEU A 201 -9.62 -31.73 21.81
N GLU A 202 -9.77 -31.90 23.13
CA GLU A 202 -10.92 -31.40 23.88
C GLU A 202 -10.92 -29.86 23.98
N ASN A 203 -11.94 -29.23 23.40
CA ASN A 203 -12.26 -27.80 23.51
C ASN A 203 -11.19 -26.78 23.04
N ILE A 204 -10.62 -26.99 21.85
CA ILE A 204 -10.15 -25.85 21.02
C ILE A 204 -11.41 -25.16 20.45
N GLY A 205 -12.04 -24.31 21.27
CA GLY A 205 -13.41 -23.82 21.04
C GLY A 205 -13.61 -23.09 19.71
N ASP A 206 -14.80 -23.30 19.11
CA ASP A 206 -15.35 -22.64 17.91
C ASP A 206 -14.37 -22.32 16.76
N THR A 207 -13.32 -23.12 16.59
CA THR A 207 -12.27 -22.90 15.59
C THR A 207 -12.35 -23.98 14.52
N ASP A 208 -12.77 -23.60 13.33
CA ASP A 208 -12.95 -24.50 12.20
C ASP A 208 -11.83 -24.29 11.17
N PHE A 209 -10.94 -25.26 11.02
CA PHE A 209 -9.85 -25.19 10.04
C PHE A 209 -10.33 -25.29 8.57
N GLN A 210 -11.64 -25.32 8.31
CA GLN A 210 -12.23 -25.18 6.98
C GLN A 210 -12.94 -23.82 6.75
N ASP A 211 -13.16 -23.01 7.79
CA ASP A 211 -13.80 -21.68 7.65
C ASP A 211 -12.77 -20.59 7.29
N GLU A 212 -12.80 -20.10 6.05
CA GLU A 212 -11.97 -18.97 5.61
C GLU A 212 -12.52 -17.58 6.00
N SER A 213 -13.46 -17.47 6.93
CA SER A 213 -13.90 -16.18 7.44
C SER A 213 -12.76 -15.39 8.10
N LEU A 214 -12.80 -14.06 7.97
CA LEU A 214 -11.85 -13.15 8.63
C LEU A 214 -11.82 -13.33 10.16
N ILE A 215 -12.94 -13.75 10.77
CA ILE A 215 -13.04 -14.05 12.19
C ILE A 215 -12.26 -15.30 12.54
N ASN A 216 -12.50 -16.40 11.83
CA ASN A 216 -11.85 -17.67 12.11
C ASN A 216 -10.35 -17.62 11.79
N PHE A 217 -9.94 -16.91 10.73
CA PHE A 217 -8.54 -16.59 10.49
C PHE A 217 -7.88 -15.89 11.70
N ASN A 218 -8.54 -14.88 12.30
CA ASN A 218 -7.99 -14.21 13.48
C ASN A 218 -7.98 -15.10 14.73
N ARG A 219 -8.95 -16.03 14.88
CA ARG A 219 -8.93 -17.06 15.94
C ARG A 219 -7.71 -17.97 15.79
N ILE A 220 -7.48 -18.51 14.59
CA ILE A 220 -6.34 -19.39 14.28
C ILE A 220 -5.01 -18.64 14.45
N TYR A 221 -4.96 -17.37 14.07
CA TYR A 221 -3.79 -16.51 14.29
C TYR A 221 -3.46 -16.35 15.78
N ILE A 222 -4.46 -16.12 16.64
CA ILE A 222 -4.26 -16.03 18.11
C ILE A 222 -3.87 -17.39 18.69
N LEU A 223 -4.57 -18.46 18.27
CA LEU A 223 -4.34 -19.85 18.69
C LEU A 223 -2.88 -20.28 18.46
N TYR A 224 -2.26 -19.90 17.34
CA TYR A 224 -0.85 -20.17 17.09
C TYR A 224 0.06 -19.69 18.24
N TYR A 225 -0.13 -18.47 18.75
CA TYR A 225 0.69 -17.93 19.84
C TYR A 225 0.36 -18.58 21.19
N GLU A 226 -0.91 -18.91 21.46
CA GLU A 226 -1.25 -19.70 22.65
C GLU A 226 -0.58 -21.08 22.63
N CYS A 227 -0.53 -21.72 21.46
CA CYS A 227 0.12 -23.01 21.27
C CYS A 227 1.65 -22.93 21.30
N LEU A 228 2.22 -21.76 20.95
CA LEU A 228 3.66 -21.47 21.09
C LEU A 228 4.05 -21.42 22.57
N GLU A 229 3.26 -20.75 23.41
CA GLU A 229 3.47 -20.74 24.88
C GLU A 229 3.30 -22.14 25.49
N LYS A 230 2.28 -22.89 25.05
CA LYS A 230 1.97 -24.25 25.53
C LYS A 230 2.88 -25.34 24.93
N ARG A 231 3.76 -25.02 23.95
CA ARG A 231 4.56 -25.96 23.16
C ARG A 231 3.76 -27.09 22.50
N ASN A 232 2.60 -26.75 21.92
CA ASN A 232 1.79 -27.69 21.14
C ASN A 232 2.13 -27.57 19.65
N ASP A 233 3.09 -28.37 19.21
CA ASP A 233 3.66 -28.37 17.85
C ASP A 233 2.62 -28.78 16.81
N CYS A 234 1.87 -29.86 17.05
CA CYS A 234 0.83 -30.37 16.15
C CYS A 234 -0.26 -29.32 15.87
N LEU A 235 -0.69 -28.56 16.88
CA LEU A 235 -1.70 -27.53 16.68
C LEU A 235 -1.14 -26.27 16.02
N ARG A 236 0.11 -25.88 16.32
CA ARG A 236 0.81 -24.81 15.57
C ARG A 236 1.00 -25.17 14.09
N SER A 237 1.38 -26.41 13.81
CA SER A 237 1.54 -26.97 12.46
C SER A 237 0.25 -26.79 11.64
N LYS A 238 -0.92 -27.13 12.24
CA LYS A 238 -2.25 -26.87 11.66
C LYS A 238 -2.54 -25.37 11.46
N CYS A 239 -2.18 -24.50 12.42
CA CYS A 239 -2.37 -23.06 12.30
C CYS A 239 -1.54 -22.45 11.16
N VAL A 240 -0.29 -22.88 11.01
CA VAL A 240 0.58 -22.44 9.91
C VAL A 240 0.08 -22.96 8.57
N LYS A 241 -0.34 -24.23 8.49
CA LYS A 241 -0.95 -24.79 7.27
C LYS A 241 -2.18 -23.98 6.83
N PHE A 242 -3.06 -23.64 7.76
CA PHE A 242 -4.23 -22.82 7.48
C PHE A 242 -3.84 -21.40 7.02
N PHE A 243 -2.89 -20.76 7.69
CA PHE A 243 -2.38 -19.44 7.28
C PHE A 243 -1.84 -19.47 5.84
N VAL A 244 -1.10 -20.52 5.47
CA VAL A 244 -0.55 -20.70 4.11
C VAL A 244 -1.67 -20.85 3.07
N GLU A 245 -2.65 -21.73 3.30
CA GLU A 245 -3.76 -21.93 2.36
C GLU A 245 -4.66 -20.69 2.27
N TYR A 246 -5.01 -20.06 3.40
CA TYR A 246 -5.78 -18.81 3.43
C TYR A 246 -5.12 -17.70 2.59
N HIS A 247 -3.79 -17.59 2.63
CA HIS A 247 -3.07 -16.57 1.86
C HIS A 247 -2.79 -16.96 0.41
N ARG A 248 -2.95 -18.24 0.04
CA ARG A 248 -2.51 -18.81 -1.24
C ARG A 248 -2.99 -18.04 -2.46
N TYR A 249 -4.24 -17.58 -2.46
CA TYR A 249 -4.83 -16.86 -3.59
C TYR A 249 -4.96 -15.34 -3.36
N LYS A 250 -4.66 -14.86 -2.15
CA LYS A 250 -4.88 -13.46 -1.75
C LYS A 250 -3.67 -12.59 -2.10
N PHE A 251 -3.90 -11.40 -2.64
CA PHE A 251 -2.86 -10.41 -2.93
C PHE A 251 -2.74 -9.35 -1.83
N ILE A 252 -1.62 -8.64 -1.81
CA ILE A 252 -1.22 -7.70 -0.73
C ILE A 252 -2.24 -6.57 -0.42
N HIS A 253 -3.18 -6.28 -1.31
CA HIS A 253 -4.22 -5.28 -1.09
C HIS A 253 -5.44 -5.81 -0.30
N TYR A 254 -5.53 -7.11 -0.05
CA TYR A 254 -6.63 -7.74 0.70
C TYR A 254 -6.25 -8.27 2.10
N PHE A 255 -5.04 -7.96 2.60
CA PHE A 255 -4.60 -8.40 3.93
C PHE A 255 -3.66 -7.42 4.67
N ASP A 256 -3.56 -7.58 5.99
CA ASP A 256 -2.60 -6.85 6.83
C ASP A 256 -1.16 -7.29 6.50
N VAL A 257 -0.49 -6.53 5.63
CA VAL A 257 0.90 -6.77 5.23
C VAL A 257 1.86 -6.76 6.43
N GLN A 258 1.59 -6.01 7.51
CA GLN A 258 2.49 -5.99 8.67
C GLN A 258 2.29 -7.22 9.56
N GLY A 259 1.04 -7.62 9.81
CA GLY A 259 0.68 -8.87 10.51
C GLY A 259 1.17 -10.10 9.76
N TYR A 260 1.00 -10.13 8.44
CA TYR A 260 1.55 -11.16 7.54
C TYR A 260 3.07 -11.29 7.65
N ILE A 261 3.82 -10.18 7.51
CA ILE A 261 5.28 -10.18 7.66
C ILE A 261 5.69 -10.63 9.07
N LYS A 262 4.98 -10.19 10.12
CA LYS A 262 5.24 -10.61 11.50
C LYS A 262 5.07 -12.13 11.67
N PHE A 263 3.97 -12.69 11.18
CA PHE A 263 3.70 -14.12 11.31
C PHE A 263 4.78 -14.97 10.63
N ILE A 264 5.16 -14.62 9.40
CA ILE A 264 6.22 -15.31 8.65
C ILE A 264 7.55 -15.33 9.44
N LEU A 265 7.89 -14.21 10.10
CA LEU A 265 9.09 -14.14 10.93
C LEU A 265 8.99 -15.00 12.18
N ASP A 266 7.83 -15.00 12.84
CA ASP A 266 7.63 -15.78 14.05
C ASP A 266 7.58 -17.29 13.77
N VAL A 267 7.08 -17.71 12.60
CA VAL A 267 7.15 -19.10 12.16
C VAL A 267 8.56 -19.47 11.65
N PHE A 268 9.29 -18.54 11.02
CA PHE A 268 10.69 -18.78 10.59
C PHE A 268 11.62 -19.08 11.78
N PHE A 269 11.35 -18.48 12.95
CA PHE A 269 12.05 -18.75 14.20
C PHE A 269 11.25 -19.67 15.15
N ASP A 270 10.31 -20.46 14.63
CA ASP A 270 9.59 -21.46 15.43
C ASP A 270 10.57 -22.58 15.85
N PRO A 271 10.54 -23.04 17.12
CA PRO A 271 11.40 -24.14 17.58
C PRO A 271 11.07 -25.50 16.94
N SER A 272 9.95 -25.65 16.25
CA SER A 272 9.47 -26.91 15.69
C SER A 272 9.65 -26.98 14.17
N PHE A 273 10.43 -27.97 13.72
CA PHE A 273 10.67 -28.21 12.31
C PHE A 273 9.40 -28.59 11.54
N GLU A 274 8.45 -29.29 12.17
CA GLU A 274 7.15 -29.61 11.54
C GLU A 274 6.33 -28.34 11.26
N VAL A 275 6.32 -27.40 12.20
CA VAL A 275 5.64 -26.10 12.05
C VAL A 275 6.31 -25.29 10.93
N PHE A 276 7.64 -25.26 10.88
CA PHE A 276 8.40 -24.64 9.79
C PHE A 276 8.13 -25.29 8.42
N ASN A 277 8.04 -26.62 8.34
CA ASN A 277 7.80 -27.33 7.07
C ASN A 277 6.48 -26.96 6.40
N ASN A 278 5.46 -26.55 7.15
CA ASN A 278 4.23 -26.04 6.58
C ASN A 278 4.46 -24.73 5.80
N MET A 279 5.42 -23.89 6.21
CA MET A 279 5.84 -22.69 5.44
C MET A 279 6.58 -23.01 4.14
N LEU A 280 7.03 -24.24 3.89
CA LEU A 280 7.63 -24.58 2.59
C LEU A 280 6.60 -24.57 1.44
N HIS A 281 5.32 -24.69 1.76
CA HIS A 281 4.20 -24.57 0.83
C HIS A 281 3.79 -23.11 0.57
N PHE A 282 4.48 -22.14 1.18
CA PHE A 282 4.12 -20.74 1.15
C PHE A 282 4.54 -20.04 -0.14
N GLU A 283 3.57 -19.88 -1.04
CA GLU A 283 3.70 -18.99 -2.19
C GLU A 283 3.57 -17.53 -1.76
N CYS A 284 4.67 -16.88 -1.35
CA CYS A 284 4.69 -15.42 -1.16
C CYS A 284 4.62 -14.73 -2.53
N ARG A 285 3.41 -14.52 -3.05
CA ARG A 285 3.18 -14.07 -4.44
C ARG A 285 3.69 -12.65 -4.69
N PHE A 286 4.89 -12.60 -5.25
CA PHE A 286 5.45 -11.59 -6.16
C PHE A 286 5.32 -10.09 -5.82
N HIS A 287 5.09 -9.72 -4.57
CA HIS A 287 5.36 -8.35 -4.12
C HIS A 287 6.79 -8.25 -3.59
N LYS A 288 7.72 -7.87 -4.47
CA LYS A 288 9.16 -7.77 -4.20
C LYS A 288 9.49 -6.88 -2.99
N PRO A 289 8.79 -5.75 -2.72
CA PRO A 289 9.00 -4.99 -1.49
C PRO A 289 8.63 -5.76 -0.22
N THR A 290 7.57 -6.59 -0.23
CA THR A 290 7.21 -7.45 0.91
C THR A 290 8.27 -8.51 1.15
N ILE A 291 8.71 -9.21 0.10
CA ILE A 291 9.76 -10.25 0.18
C ILE A 291 11.07 -9.64 0.69
N GLN A 292 11.49 -8.49 0.16
CA GLN A 292 12.66 -7.76 0.64
C GLN A 292 12.52 -7.31 2.10
N HIS A 293 11.32 -6.96 2.56
CA HIS A 293 11.07 -6.56 3.95
C HIS A 293 11.12 -7.76 4.90
N ILE A 294 10.58 -8.92 4.51
CA ILE A 294 10.72 -10.18 5.24
C ILE A 294 12.21 -10.53 5.38
N TYR A 295 12.94 -10.59 4.26
CA TYR A 295 14.37 -10.92 4.24
C TYR A 295 15.21 -9.96 5.10
N LYS A 296 14.98 -8.65 4.99
CA LYS A 296 15.63 -7.64 5.85
C LYS A 296 15.30 -7.84 7.33
N ARG A 297 14.08 -8.24 7.68
CA ARG A 297 13.72 -8.52 9.08
C ARG A 297 14.37 -9.82 9.58
N ILE A 298 14.43 -10.89 8.79
CA ILE A 298 15.13 -12.15 9.16
C ILE A 298 16.61 -11.89 9.47
N ILE A 299 17.31 -11.10 8.64
CA ILE A 299 18.73 -10.78 8.86
C ILE A 299 18.95 -9.96 10.13
N ASN A 300 18.06 -8.99 10.40
CA ASN A 300 18.20 -8.06 11.51
C ASN A 300 17.43 -8.49 12.79
N ASP A 301 16.85 -9.70 12.81
CA ASP A 301 16.16 -10.22 13.98
C ASP A 301 17.17 -10.54 15.09
N LYS A 302 16.85 -10.14 16.32
CA LYS A 302 17.73 -10.38 17.48
C LYS A 302 17.99 -11.87 17.70
N ARG A 303 16.99 -12.73 17.44
CA ARG A 303 17.12 -14.20 17.54
C ARG A 303 18.25 -14.75 16.65
N ASN A 304 18.48 -14.13 15.49
CA ASN A 304 19.57 -14.49 14.58
C ASN A 304 20.93 -14.00 15.10
N ILE A 305 20.98 -12.77 15.62
CA ILE A 305 22.19 -12.16 16.21
C ILE A 305 22.65 -12.95 17.45
N ASP A 306 21.72 -13.30 18.34
CA ASP A 306 22.03 -14.03 19.58
C ASP A 306 22.56 -15.45 19.28
N ASN A 307 22.01 -16.12 18.26
CA ASN A 307 22.53 -17.39 17.76
C ASN A 307 23.95 -17.26 17.16
N GLN A 308 24.22 -16.22 16.36
CA GLN A 308 25.55 -15.98 15.80
C GLN A 308 26.59 -15.67 16.88
N ASN A 309 26.22 -14.90 17.91
CA ASN A 309 27.07 -14.62 19.06
C ASN A 309 27.34 -15.90 19.85
N THR A 310 26.31 -16.70 20.14
CA THR A 310 26.45 -17.98 20.85
C THR A 310 27.38 -18.95 20.12
N VAL A 311 27.26 -19.07 18.78
CA VAL A 311 28.17 -19.91 17.97
C VAL A 311 29.60 -19.35 17.97
N GLN A 312 29.78 -18.03 17.87
CA GLN A 312 31.12 -17.43 17.98
C GLN A 312 31.72 -17.66 19.37
N GLU A 313 30.98 -17.43 20.46
CA GLU A 313 31.43 -17.66 21.83
C GLU A 313 31.79 -19.14 22.06
N GLN A 314 31.03 -20.09 21.54
CA GLN A 314 31.38 -21.51 21.60
C GLN A 314 32.63 -21.86 20.76
N MET A 315 32.86 -21.17 19.63
CA MET A 315 34.11 -21.31 18.86
C MET A 315 35.31 -20.70 19.59
N TYR A 316 35.15 -19.57 20.29
CA TYR A 316 36.22 -18.94 21.09
C TYR A 316 36.50 -19.68 22.41
N GLN A 317 35.47 -20.19 23.09
CA GLN A 317 35.64 -21.00 24.32
C GLN A 317 36.33 -22.35 24.06
N LYS A 318 36.35 -22.83 22.81
CA LYS A 318 37.17 -23.99 22.41
C LYS A 318 38.64 -23.64 22.12
N GLY A 319 39.02 -22.36 22.23
CA GLY A 319 40.32 -21.83 21.84
C GLY A 319 41.21 -21.28 22.97
N GLU A 320 40.66 -20.72 24.05
CA GLU A 320 41.48 -20.04 25.08
C GLU A 320 41.27 -20.52 26.52
N ILE A 321 42.41 -20.78 27.16
CA ILE A 321 42.56 -21.06 28.59
C ILE A 321 42.49 -19.74 29.37
N GLN A 322 41.87 -19.82 30.55
CA GLN A 322 41.76 -18.80 31.60
C GLN A 322 42.80 -17.66 31.57
N LEU A 323 42.30 -16.42 31.58
CA LEU A 323 43.01 -15.31 32.21
C LEU A 323 42.03 -14.43 32.99
N ASP A 324 42.05 -14.56 34.32
CA ASP A 324 41.32 -13.69 35.23
C ASP A 324 41.76 -12.23 35.09
N LYS A 325 40.79 -11.30 35.11
CA LYS A 325 41.00 -9.94 35.63
C LYS A 325 39.71 -9.25 36.05
N ASN A 326 39.55 -9.16 37.37
CA ASN A 326 38.66 -8.21 38.03
C ASN A 326 38.93 -6.78 37.55
N ILE A 327 37.90 -6.08 37.05
CA ILE A 327 37.80 -4.62 37.19
C ILE A 327 36.39 -4.29 37.67
N ASN A 328 36.33 -3.64 38.83
CA ASN A 328 35.11 -3.23 39.50
C ASN A 328 35.02 -1.70 39.41
N THR A 329 34.05 -1.15 38.68
CA THR A 329 33.81 0.31 38.63
C THR A 329 32.32 0.63 38.72
N ASN A 330 31.88 0.92 39.95
CA ASN A 330 30.66 1.68 40.18
C ASN A 330 30.83 3.11 39.66
N THR A 331 29.92 3.55 38.78
CA THR A 331 29.67 4.99 38.57
C THR A 331 28.18 5.22 38.41
N SER A 332 27.59 5.83 39.44
CA SER A 332 26.20 6.27 39.50
C SER A 332 25.99 7.48 38.58
N SER A 333 25.06 7.37 37.62
CA SER A 333 24.59 8.49 36.82
C SER A 333 23.40 9.19 37.50
N ALA A 334 23.50 10.50 37.70
CA ALA A 334 22.45 11.29 38.35
C ALA A 334 21.22 11.47 37.45
N ILE A 335 20.03 11.29 38.03
CA ILE A 335 18.74 11.52 37.37
C ILE A 335 18.51 13.03 37.27
N VAL A 336 18.48 13.56 36.04
CA VAL A 336 18.08 14.95 35.78
C VAL A 336 16.56 15.03 35.68
N ASN A 337 15.91 15.50 36.75
CA ASN A 337 14.48 15.81 36.74
C ASN A 337 14.22 17.10 35.95
N ASN A 338 13.88 16.98 34.67
CA ASN A 338 13.27 18.08 33.92
C ASN A 338 11.81 18.25 34.35
N GLN A 339 11.51 19.35 35.05
CA GLN A 339 10.13 19.78 35.27
C GLN A 339 9.56 20.35 33.96
N GLU A 340 8.86 19.52 33.18
CA GLU A 340 8.12 19.98 32.01
C GLU A 340 6.99 20.94 32.43
N SER A 341 7.15 22.22 32.08
CA SER A 341 6.10 23.22 32.24
C SER A 341 4.93 22.88 31.30
N ARG A 342 3.84 22.34 31.85
CA ARG A 342 2.62 22.01 31.10
C ARG A 342 1.92 23.28 30.61
N CYS A 343 2.29 23.75 29.42
CA CYS A 343 1.56 24.80 28.73
C CYS A 343 0.23 24.23 28.19
N ILE A 344 -0.87 24.50 28.89
CA ILE A 344 -2.21 24.11 28.46
C ILE A 344 -2.76 25.21 27.56
N LEU A 345 -2.84 24.95 26.25
CA LEU A 345 -3.42 25.90 25.31
C LEU A 345 -4.94 26.04 25.53
N PRO A 346 -5.48 27.27 25.66
CA PRO A 346 -6.93 27.49 25.75
C PRO A 346 -7.68 27.01 24.51
N ASP A 347 -8.85 26.40 24.72
CA ASP A 347 -9.59 25.71 23.66
C ASP A 347 -9.96 26.62 22.47
N ILE A 348 -10.25 27.90 22.73
CA ILE A 348 -10.56 28.89 21.68
C ILE A 348 -9.34 29.31 20.85
N LEU A 349 -8.12 29.21 21.40
CA LEU A 349 -6.88 29.40 20.65
C LEU A 349 -6.54 28.15 19.85
N LEU A 350 -6.75 26.96 20.43
CA LEU A 350 -6.56 25.69 19.74
C LEU A 350 -7.53 25.57 18.54
N GLU A 351 -8.80 25.91 18.74
CA GLU A 351 -9.82 25.94 17.69
C GLU A 351 -9.44 26.95 16.60
N ARG A 352 -9.06 28.19 16.94
CA ARG A 352 -8.58 29.17 15.96
C ARG A 352 -7.32 28.74 15.20
N ILE A 353 -6.37 28.06 15.83
CA ILE A 353 -5.16 27.56 15.15
C ILE A 353 -5.51 26.46 14.16
N ILE A 354 -6.40 25.54 14.54
CA ILE A 354 -6.88 24.47 13.65
C ILE A 354 -7.69 25.08 12.50
N SER A 355 -8.68 25.93 12.78
CA SER A 355 -9.47 26.62 11.74
C SER A 355 -8.55 27.40 10.80
N PHE A 356 -7.60 28.20 11.30
CA PHE A 356 -6.66 28.93 10.44
C PHE A 356 -5.73 28.01 9.62
N SER A 357 -5.43 26.81 10.11
CA SER A 357 -4.65 25.82 9.36
C SER A 357 -5.49 25.08 8.31
N LEU A 358 -6.81 24.99 8.48
CA LEU A 358 -7.75 24.30 7.59
C LEU A 358 -8.46 25.25 6.59
N ASP A 359 -8.78 26.48 6.99
CA ASP A 359 -9.44 27.51 6.17
C ASP A 359 -8.55 27.99 4.99
N ASN A 360 -7.23 27.73 5.08
CA ASN A 360 -6.27 27.97 4.00
C ASN A 360 -6.10 26.76 3.06
N LEU A 361 -6.74 25.62 3.34
CA LEU A 361 -6.87 24.52 2.39
C LEU A 361 -8.15 24.76 1.56
N PRO A 362 -8.10 24.64 0.22
CA PRO A 362 -9.31 24.74 -0.60
C PRO A 362 -10.32 23.69 -0.14
N THR A 363 -11.55 24.12 0.15
CA THR A 363 -12.57 23.37 0.90
C THR A 363 -13.08 22.08 0.26
N PHE A 364 -12.54 21.70 -0.90
CA PHE A 364 -12.85 20.47 -1.64
C PHE A 364 -11.61 19.72 -2.16
N ASP A 365 -10.39 20.18 -1.86
CA ASP A 365 -9.15 19.61 -2.41
C ASP A 365 -8.05 19.52 -1.35
N ILE A 366 -8.43 19.02 -0.17
CA ILE A 366 -7.47 18.55 0.85
C ILE A 366 -6.85 17.27 0.30
N SER A 367 -5.54 17.27 0.00
CA SER A 367 -4.88 16.06 -0.47
C SER A 367 -4.98 14.96 0.59
N GLN A 368 -5.08 13.70 0.17
CA GLN A 368 -5.22 12.55 1.08
C GLN A 368 -4.10 12.52 2.15
N VAL A 369 -2.91 13.03 1.81
CA VAL A 369 -1.74 13.16 2.69
C VAL A 369 -1.97 14.22 3.78
N ASP A 370 -2.53 15.39 3.43
CA ASP A 370 -2.79 16.46 4.39
C ASP A 370 -3.89 16.04 5.39
N LEU A 371 -4.92 15.33 4.91
CA LEU A 371 -5.98 14.78 5.76
C LEU A 371 -5.45 13.72 6.73
N GLU A 372 -4.55 12.84 6.27
CA GLU A 372 -3.89 11.83 7.10
C GLU A 372 -3.01 12.48 8.18
N ILE A 373 -2.27 13.54 7.85
CA ILE A 373 -1.48 14.31 8.82
C ILE A 373 -2.39 14.95 9.87
N VAL A 374 -3.46 15.65 9.45
CA VAL A 374 -4.42 16.29 10.37
C VAL A 374 -5.09 15.26 11.28
N LEU A 375 -5.46 14.08 10.77
CA LEU A 375 -6.01 12.99 11.56
C LEU A 375 -5.01 12.40 12.55
N ASN A 376 -3.77 12.16 12.13
CA ASN A 376 -2.73 11.63 13.01
C ASN A 376 -2.40 12.61 14.17
N ILE A 377 -2.44 13.92 13.91
CA ILE A 377 -2.30 14.95 14.95
C ILE A 377 -3.58 15.04 15.81
N ALA A 378 -4.77 14.83 15.23
CA ALA A 378 -6.03 14.78 15.99
C ALA A 378 -6.09 13.62 16.99
N LEU A 379 -5.54 12.45 16.64
CA LEU A 379 -5.57 11.24 17.47
C LEU A 379 -4.75 11.34 18.77
N VAL A 380 -3.87 12.33 18.95
CA VAL A 380 -3.15 12.58 20.21
C VAL A 380 -3.89 13.50 21.20
N SER A 381 -5.06 14.04 20.86
CA SER A 381 -5.84 14.89 21.79
C SER A 381 -7.34 14.83 21.57
N LYS A 382 -8.11 14.43 22.59
CA LYS A 382 -9.60 14.45 22.58
C LYS A 382 -10.17 15.82 22.18
N LYS A 383 -9.49 16.92 22.54
CA LYS A 383 -9.91 18.29 22.19
C LYS A 383 -9.66 18.58 20.72
N LEU A 384 -8.48 18.23 20.21
CA LEU A 384 -8.15 18.43 18.80
C LEU A 384 -9.04 17.56 17.90
N PHE A 385 -9.25 16.29 18.28
CA PHE A 385 -10.19 15.39 17.59
C PHE A 385 -11.62 15.94 17.56
N LYS A 386 -12.15 16.44 18.68
CA LYS A 386 -13.49 17.05 18.74
C LYS A 386 -13.64 18.30 17.86
N ILE A 387 -12.54 19.00 17.56
CA ILE A 387 -12.56 20.15 16.64
C ILE A 387 -12.47 19.64 15.19
N VAL A 388 -11.47 18.82 14.87
CA VAL A 388 -11.25 18.21 13.54
C VAL A 388 -12.47 17.40 13.06
N SER A 389 -13.17 16.70 13.95
CA SER A 389 -14.40 15.96 13.63
C SER A 389 -15.61 16.83 13.30
N LYS A 390 -15.56 18.16 13.50
CA LYS A 390 -16.59 19.09 13.01
C LYS A 390 -16.38 19.47 11.55
N TYR A 391 -15.11 19.50 11.12
CA TYR A 391 -14.70 19.98 9.80
C TYR A 391 -14.73 18.90 8.73
N ILE A 392 -14.63 17.64 9.14
CA ILE A 392 -14.68 16.50 8.22
C ILE A 392 -16.04 15.84 8.38
N SER A 393 -16.81 15.89 7.30
CA SER A 393 -18.20 15.44 7.21
C SER A 393 -18.36 13.96 7.60
N ASN A 394 -19.58 13.59 8.01
CA ASN A 394 -19.95 12.34 8.70
C ASN A 394 -19.58 11.00 8.01
N GLY A 395 -18.96 11.01 6.84
CA GLY A 395 -18.54 9.83 6.06
C GLY A 395 -17.02 9.62 6.06
N TYR A 396 -16.40 9.45 7.24
CA TYR A 396 -14.99 9.07 7.29
C TYR A 396 -14.76 7.66 6.73
N TYR A 397 -14.15 7.59 5.56
CA TYR A 397 -13.62 6.38 4.97
C TYR A 397 -12.53 5.76 5.84
N LEU A 398 -12.52 4.44 5.97
CA LEU A 398 -11.42 3.63 6.52
C LEU A 398 -10.22 3.57 5.56
N ARG A 399 -9.86 4.68 4.89
CA ARG A 399 -8.81 4.71 3.86
C ARG A 399 -7.39 4.93 4.38
N GLY A 400 -7.22 5.14 5.69
CA GLY A 400 -5.92 5.27 6.34
C GLY A 400 -5.81 4.46 7.63
N PRO A 401 -4.61 4.36 8.23
CA PRO A 401 -4.33 3.56 9.43
C PRO A 401 -4.86 4.22 10.71
N ILE A 402 -6.16 4.49 10.77
CA ILE A 402 -6.83 5.01 11.96
C ILE A 402 -6.58 4.03 13.10
N LYS A 403 -5.95 4.49 14.18
CA LYS A 403 -5.64 3.66 15.35
C LYS A 403 -6.91 3.42 16.18
N LEU A 404 -7.81 2.58 15.67
CA LEU A 404 -9.05 2.10 16.32
C LEU A 404 -8.79 1.43 17.69
N GLN A 405 -7.53 1.06 17.95
CA GLN A 405 -7.03 0.54 19.24
C GLN A 405 -6.83 1.63 20.31
N SER A 406 -6.95 2.92 19.97
CA SER A 406 -6.86 4.00 20.95
C SER A 406 -8.14 4.10 21.77
N GLU A 407 -8.02 4.07 23.10
CA GLU A 407 -9.09 4.41 24.06
C GLU A 407 -9.63 5.86 23.89
N TYR A 408 -8.99 6.66 23.03
CA TYR A 408 -9.38 8.02 22.69
C TYR A 408 -10.03 8.15 21.30
N CYS A 409 -10.14 7.04 20.54
CA CYS A 409 -10.83 7.03 19.26
C CYS A 409 -12.35 7.01 19.46
N ASN A 410 -13.00 8.17 19.34
CA ASN A 410 -14.47 8.25 19.39
C ASN A 410 -15.16 7.53 18.21
N ILE A 411 -14.43 7.19 17.13
CA ILE A 411 -14.93 6.37 16.02
C ILE A 411 -14.88 4.90 16.44
N ASN A 412 -15.82 4.47 17.27
CA ASN A 412 -15.81 3.11 17.83
C ASN A 412 -15.97 1.99 16.78
N SER A 413 -16.54 2.30 15.60
CA SER A 413 -16.73 1.47 14.39
C SER A 413 -17.14 2.40 13.22
N PRO A 414 -16.90 2.02 11.95
CA PRO A 414 -17.41 2.75 10.78
C PRO A 414 -18.93 2.62 10.62
N LEU A 415 -19.56 3.64 10.03
CA LEU A 415 -20.90 3.50 9.42
C LEU A 415 -20.81 3.06 7.95
N HIS A 416 -19.70 3.38 7.29
CA HIS A 416 -19.41 3.08 5.89
C HIS A 416 -18.15 2.22 5.80
N PHE A 417 -18.23 1.05 5.18
CA PHE A 417 -17.10 0.13 4.96
C PHE A 417 -16.81 -0.01 3.47
N ASP A 418 -15.64 0.46 3.05
CA ASP A 418 -15.06 0.27 1.72
C ASP A 418 -14.26 -1.04 1.76
N TYR A 419 -14.49 -1.99 0.84
CA TYR A 419 -13.84 -3.30 0.89
C TYR A 419 -12.31 -3.21 0.87
N ASP A 420 -11.75 -2.22 0.17
CA ASP A 420 -10.31 -1.90 0.15
C ASP A 420 -9.72 -1.65 1.54
N SER A 421 -10.55 -1.33 2.53
CA SER A 421 -10.15 -1.11 3.92
C SER A 421 -9.83 -2.39 4.68
N ILE A 422 -10.15 -3.58 4.14
CA ILE A 422 -9.95 -4.86 4.84
C ILE A 422 -8.49 -5.09 5.23
N LYS A 423 -7.53 -4.62 4.41
CA LYS A 423 -6.08 -4.64 4.68
C LYS A 423 -5.64 -3.88 5.94
N TYR A 424 -6.51 -3.05 6.51
CA TYR A 424 -6.25 -2.32 7.76
C TYR A 424 -6.82 -3.03 9.00
N ILE A 425 -7.55 -4.14 8.83
CA ILE A 425 -7.95 -5.02 9.92
C ILE A 425 -6.75 -5.89 10.28
N LYS A 426 -6.09 -5.53 11.39
CA LYS A 426 -4.85 -6.16 11.81
C LYS A 426 -5.04 -7.61 12.23
N TYR A 427 -3.97 -8.38 12.09
CA TYR A 427 -3.95 -9.76 12.54
C TYR A 427 -3.75 -9.86 14.05
N GLY A 428 -4.56 -10.70 14.69
CA GLY A 428 -4.64 -10.84 16.14
C GLY A 428 -5.61 -9.86 16.81
N GLU A 429 -6.47 -9.18 16.05
CA GLU A 429 -7.64 -8.50 16.60
C GLU A 429 -8.66 -9.55 17.08
N SER A 430 -9.29 -9.34 18.23
CA SER A 430 -10.22 -10.33 18.78
C SER A 430 -11.47 -10.46 17.92
N SER A 431 -12.07 -11.67 17.89
CA SER A 431 -13.34 -11.92 17.19
C SER A 431 -14.43 -10.94 17.61
N ASP A 432 -14.50 -10.60 18.91
CA ASP A 432 -15.46 -9.63 19.44
C ASP A 432 -15.23 -8.23 18.90
N ARG A 433 -13.96 -7.81 18.74
CA ARG A 433 -13.63 -6.49 18.18
C ARG A 433 -13.96 -6.42 16.70
N ILE A 434 -13.71 -7.50 15.96
CA ILE A 434 -14.10 -7.65 14.55
C ILE A 434 -15.64 -7.62 14.42
N ASN A 435 -16.37 -8.40 15.21
CA ASN A 435 -17.83 -8.38 15.26
C ASN A 435 -18.36 -6.98 15.61
N GLN A 436 -17.75 -6.29 16.58
CA GLN A 436 -18.11 -4.91 16.94
C GLN A 436 -17.85 -3.91 15.79
N LEU A 437 -16.82 -4.13 14.97
CA LEU A 437 -16.53 -3.32 13.79
C LEU A 437 -17.66 -3.44 12.75
N PHE A 438 -17.98 -4.68 12.33
CA PHE A 438 -18.97 -4.96 11.28
C PHE A 438 -20.41 -4.78 11.74
N SER A 439 -20.72 -4.97 13.02
CA SER A 439 -22.07 -4.79 13.58
C SER A 439 -22.66 -3.38 13.40
N ARG A 440 -21.82 -2.36 13.16
CA ARG A 440 -22.24 -0.96 13.02
C ARG A 440 -22.20 -0.43 11.59
N VAL A 441 -21.71 -1.24 10.64
CA VAL A 441 -21.73 -0.91 9.21
C VAL A 441 -23.18 -0.80 8.75
N LYS A 442 -23.50 0.32 8.10
CA LYS A 442 -24.79 0.61 7.46
C LYS A 442 -24.67 0.72 5.95
N GLU A 443 -23.49 1.09 5.46
CA GLU A 443 -23.18 1.23 4.05
C GLU A 443 -21.94 0.39 3.74
N PHE A 444 -22.04 -0.47 2.74
CA PHE A 444 -20.93 -1.25 2.21
C PHE A 444 -20.64 -0.77 0.79
N SER A 445 -19.40 -0.41 0.51
CA SER A 445 -18.92 -0.10 -0.84
C SER A 445 -17.87 -1.09 -1.29
N PHE A 446 -17.92 -1.44 -2.57
CA PHE A 446 -17.00 -2.38 -3.19
C PHE A 446 -16.66 -1.87 -4.59
N VAL A 447 -15.38 -1.57 -4.80
CA VAL A 447 -14.82 -1.33 -6.13
C VAL A 447 -14.25 -2.66 -6.60
N TYR A 448 -14.74 -3.19 -7.72
CA TYR A 448 -14.13 -4.36 -8.33
C TYR A 448 -12.87 -3.87 -9.09
N ASP A 449 -11.70 -4.37 -8.69
CA ASP A 449 -10.40 -3.88 -9.14
C ASP A 449 -9.60 -4.87 -10.01
N GLU A 450 -10.17 -6.04 -10.34
CA GLU A 450 -9.51 -7.14 -11.08
C GLU A 450 -10.10 -7.40 -12.49
N PHE A 451 -9.93 -6.46 -13.42
CA PHE A 451 -10.23 -6.59 -14.87
C PHE A 451 -9.75 -7.95 -15.43
N ASP A 452 -10.43 -8.50 -16.47
CA ASP A 452 -9.94 -9.71 -17.13
C ASP A 452 -8.59 -9.42 -17.79
N CYS A 453 -7.50 -9.92 -17.21
CA CYS A 453 -6.16 -9.51 -17.65
C CYS A 453 -5.75 -10.09 -19.01
N SER A 454 -6.54 -11.03 -19.55
CA SER A 454 -6.34 -11.61 -20.87
C SER A 454 -6.49 -10.60 -22.02
N SER A 455 -7.14 -9.45 -21.77
CA SER A 455 -7.59 -8.53 -22.82
C SER A 455 -6.79 -7.22 -22.94
N SER A 456 -6.61 -6.50 -21.84
CA SER A 456 -6.12 -5.12 -21.88
C SER A 456 -4.64 -5.01 -21.51
N LYS A 457 -3.82 -4.60 -22.49
CA LYS A 457 -2.43 -4.19 -22.26
C LYS A 457 -2.33 -2.97 -21.32
N ASP A 458 -3.41 -2.20 -21.21
CA ASP A 458 -3.40 -0.85 -20.65
C ASP A 458 -3.79 -0.75 -19.16
N ARG A 459 -4.41 -1.79 -18.57
CA ARG A 459 -4.74 -1.85 -17.12
C ARG A 459 -4.10 -3.02 -16.38
N LYS A 460 -2.94 -3.46 -16.87
CA LYS A 460 -2.05 -4.38 -16.15
C LYS A 460 -1.71 -3.81 -14.77
N ARG A 461 -1.88 -4.60 -13.71
CA ARG A 461 -1.37 -4.26 -12.36
C ARG A 461 0.14 -4.12 -12.43
N TYR A 462 0.62 -2.88 -12.58
CA TYR A 462 2.03 -2.62 -12.83
C TYR A 462 2.97 -3.16 -11.75
N TYR A 463 2.51 -3.35 -10.50
CA TYR A 463 3.33 -3.98 -9.46
C TYR A 463 3.48 -5.50 -9.65
N ILE A 464 2.50 -6.19 -10.24
CA ILE A 464 2.65 -7.60 -10.62
C ILE A 464 3.62 -7.68 -11.82
N ILE A 465 3.39 -6.87 -12.86
CA ILE A 465 4.07 -7.04 -14.16
C ILE A 465 5.43 -6.32 -14.29
N ARG A 466 5.74 -5.34 -13.44
CA ARG A 466 7.13 -4.79 -13.36
C ARG A 466 8.05 -5.61 -12.46
N GLU A 467 7.50 -6.47 -11.61
CA GLU A 467 8.27 -7.26 -10.65
C GLU A 467 8.40 -8.73 -11.09
N SER A 468 7.57 -9.17 -12.03
CA SER A 468 7.64 -10.46 -12.72
C SER A 468 8.47 -10.41 -14.00
N GLU A 469 9.19 -11.51 -14.28
CA GLU A 469 10.00 -11.65 -15.50
C GLU A 469 9.40 -12.69 -16.49
N GLY A 470 8.20 -13.23 -16.22
CA GLY A 470 7.64 -14.34 -17.02
C GLY A 470 6.12 -14.36 -17.16
N TYR A 471 5.66 -14.84 -18.32
CA TYR A 471 4.25 -15.07 -18.66
C TYR A 471 3.48 -15.97 -17.67
N TYR A 472 4.18 -16.88 -16.99
CA TYR A 472 3.60 -17.81 -16.01
C TYR A 472 2.84 -17.12 -14.86
N GLU A 473 3.21 -15.90 -14.50
CA GLU A 473 2.58 -15.19 -13.38
C GLU A 473 1.20 -14.63 -13.74
N GLU A 474 0.94 -14.39 -15.03
CA GLU A 474 -0.36 -13.96 -15.54
C GLU A 474 -1.40 -15.10 -15.39
N ASP A 475 -1.00 -16.35 -15.66
CA ASP A 475 -1.83 -17.54 -15.43
C ASP A 475 -2.11 -17.80 -13.94
N ILE A 476 -1.11 -17.61 -13.07
CA ILE A 476 -1.26 -17.77 -11.61
C ILE A 476 -2.23 -16.73 -11.05
N TYR A 477 -2.10 -15.46 -11.47
CA TYR A 477 -3.04 -14.39 -11.13
C TYR A 477 -4.44 -14.69 -11.68
N ASN A 478 -4.55 -15.11 -12.95
CA ASN A 478 -5.82 -15.52 -13.57
C ASN A 478 -6.52 -16.65 -12.80
N LYS A 479 -5.76 -17.63 -12.33
CA LYS A 479 -6.27 -18.72 -11.48
C LYS A 479 -6.69 -18.20 -10.11
N ALA A 480 -5.94 -17.26 -9.53
CA ALA A 480 -6.27 -16.65 -8.24
C ALA A 480 -7.59 -15.89 -8.29
N ILE A 481 -7.79 -14.97 -9.25
CA ILE A 481 -9.03 -14.18 -9.38
C ILE A 481 -10.26 -15.03 -9.72
N LYS A 482 -10.08 -16.31 -10.08
CA LYS A 482 -11.13 -17.31 -10.31
C LYS A 482 -11.47 -18.13 -9.06
N CYS A 483 -10.61 -18.15 -8.04
CA CYS A 483 -10.82 -18.89 -6.80
C CYS A 483 -11.88 -18.23 -5.92
N GLN A 484 -12.65 -19.03 -5.19
CA GLN A 484 -13.65 -18.55 -4.21
C GLN A 484 -12.95 -17.92 -3.00
N GLU A 485 -11.81 -18.48 -2.64
CA GLU A 485 -10.86 -18.13 -1.59
C GLU A 485 -10.11 -16.80 -1.87
N TYR A 486 -10.36 -16.18 -3.02
CA TYR A 486 -9.71 -14.94 -3.45
C TYR A 486 -10.14 -13.73 -2.61
N LEU A 487 -11.45 -13.57 -2.43
CA LEU A 487 -12.03 -12.52 -1.61
C LEU A 487 -12.19 -13.04 -0.19
N THR A 488 -11.62 -12.33 0.77
CA THR A 488 -11.82 -12.64 2.19
C THR A 488 -13.30 -12.52 2.56
N SER A 489 -13.86 -13.61 3.08
CA SER A 489 -15.23 -13.66 3.59
C SER A 489 -15.40 -12.74 4.81
N LEU A 490 -16.42 -11.87 4.75
CA LEU A 490 -16.69 -10.85 5.75
C LEU A 490 -17.62 -11.36 6.87
N PRO A 491 -17.47 -10.82 8.10
CA PRO A 491 -18.46 -10.99 9.16
C PRO A 491 -19.86 -10.52 8.78
N ALA A 492 -20.87 -11.04 9.47
CA ALA A 492 -22.23 -10.54 9.36
C ALA A 492 -22.31 -9.03 9.70
N MET A 493 -23.05 -8.28 8.90
CA MET A 493 -23.28 -6.84 9.08
C MET A 493 -24.74 -6.57 9.46
N PRO A 494 -25.16 -6.83 10.73
CA PRO A 494 -26.57 -6.79 11.17
C PRO A 494 -27.30 -5.44 11.01
N ASN A 495 -26.59 -4.35 10.73
CA ASN A 495 -27.17 -3.02 10.51
C ASN A 495 -26.98 -2.52 9.06
N LEU A 496 -26.51 -3.37 8.14
CA LEU A 496 -26.30 -3.03 6.74
C LEU A 496 -27.63 -2.67 6.08
N LYS A 497 -27.66 -1.51 5.41
CA LYS A 497 -28.82 -0.92 4.75
C LYS A 497 -28.54 -0.57 3.30
N SER A 498 -27.30 -0.22 2.94
CA SER A 498 -26.92 0.11 1.57
C SER A 498 -25.72 -0.69 1.12
N ILE A 499 -25.78 -1.25 -0.09
CA ILE A 499 -24.66 -1.85 -0.80
C ILE A 499 -24.46 -1.06 -2.10
N THR A 500 -23.22 -0.63 -2.36
CA THR A 500 -22.82 0.02 -3.62
C THR A 500 -21.63 -0.71 -4.22
N VAL A 501 -21.84 -1.39 -5.35
CA VAL A 501 -20.81 -2.06 -6.13
C VAL A 501 -20.48 -1.20 -7.36
N THR A 502 -19.21 -0.96 -7.63
CA THR A 502 -18.75 -0.17 -8.78
C THR A 502 -17.78 -0.96 -9.64
N SER A 503 -17.91 -0.77 -10.96
CA SER A 503 -17.15 -1.47 -12.00
C SER A 503 -17.18 -3.00 -11.92
N TYR A 504 -18.34 -3.57 -11.59
CA TYR A 504 -18.53 -5.01 -11.56
C TYR A 504 -18.39 -5.62 -12.98
N PHE A 505 -17.38 -6.45 -13.22
CA PHE A 505 -17.13 -7.04 -14.54
C PHE A 505 -17.96 -8.29 -14.86
N GLY A 506 -18.53 -8.94 -13.85
CA GLY A 506 -19.43 -10.09 -14.01
C GLY A 506 -18.81 -11.42 -14.47
N TYR A 507 -17.55 -11.46 -14.88
CA TYR A 507 -16.90 -12.64 -15.48
C TYR A 507 -16.59 -13.83 -14.55
N ARG A 508 -16.85 -13.72 -13.25
CA ARG A 508 -16.33 -14.68 -12.26
C ARG A 508 -17.36 -14.94 -11.16
N THR A 509 -17.56 -16.22 -10.86
CA THR A 509 -18.53 -16.68 -9.85
C THR A 509 -18.17 -16.22 -8.44
N ASN A 510 -16.89 -16.15 -8.08
CA ASN A 510 -16.44 -15.76 -6.74
C ASN A 510 -16.93 -14.38 -6.29
N TYR A 511 -17.01 -13.38 -7.17
CA TYR A 511 -17.60 -12.07 -6.82
C TYR A 511 -19.12 -12.16 -6.61
N SER A 512 -19.83 -12.99 -7.38
CA SER A 512 -21.25 -13.27 -7.17
C SER A 512 -21.48 -14.02 -5.86
N SER A 513 -20.66 -15.04 -5.56
CA SER A 513 -20.68 -15.80 -4.32
C SER A 513 -20.35 -14.92 -3.10
N PHE A 514 -19.39 -13.99 -3.22
CA PHE A 514 -19.06 -13.02 -2.18
C PHE A 514 -20.23 -12.07 -1.86
N LEU A 515 -20.85 -11.48 -2.89
CA LEU A 515 -22.05 -10.66 -2.70
C LEU A 515 -23.22 -11.48 -2.12
N SER A 516 -23.42 -12.71 -2.61
CA SER A 516 -24.43 -13.64 -2.08
C SER A 516 -24.21 -13.98 -0.61
N SER A 517 -22.96 -14.14 -0.19
CA SER A 517 -22.57 -14.36 1.22
C SER A 517 -22.94 -13.16 2.08
N ILE A 518 -22.58 -11.93 1.67
CA ILE A 518 -22.98 -10.70 2.37
C ILE A 518 -24.50 -10.59 2.51
N LEU A 519 -25.23 -10.85 1.43
CA LEU A 519 -26.70 -10.75 1.39
C LEU A 519 -27.38 -11.82 2.27
N THR A 520 -26.83 -13.03 2.30
CA THR A 520 -27.36 -14.14 3.11
C THR A 520 -27.03 -13.98 4.59
N ASN A 521 -25.86 -13.44 4.92
CA ASN A 521 -25.43 -13.18 6.30
C ASN A 521 -25.99 -11.87 6.88
N THR A 522 -26.67 -11.04 6.06
CA THR A 522 -27.37 -9.84 6.53
C THR A 522 -28.78 -10.21 7.01
N PRO A 523 -29.16 -9.95 8.28
CA PRO A 523 -30.51 -10.19 8.79
C PRO A 523 -31.56 -9.38 8.02
N ASN A 524 -32.73 -9.99 7.80
CA ASN A 524 -33.78 -9.49 6.92
C ASN A 524 -35.17 -9.40 7.59
N GLY A 525 -35.21 -9.29 8.93
CA GLY A 525 -36.43 -9.23 9.73
C GLY A 525 -36.39 -8.16 10.82
N ASN A 526 -37.53 -7.89 11.46
CA ASN A 526 -37.66 -6.95 12.59
C ASN A 526 -37.13 -5.53 12.32
N GLY A 527 -37.19 -5.05 11.08
CA GLY A 527 -36.67 -3.73 10.67
C GLY A 527 -35.18 -3.71 10.29
N HIS A 528 -34.52 -4.87 10.27
CA HIS A 528 -33.21 -5.08 9.69
C HIS A 528 -33.33 -5.65 8.26
N GLY A 529 -32.45 -5.24 7.36
CA GLY A 529 -32.39 -5.69 5.97
C GLY A 529 -31.85 -4.60 5.03
N ILE A 530 -31.53 -5.00 3.80
CA ILE A 530 -31.01 -4.10 2.76
C ILE A 530 -32.12 -3.18 2.26
N GLU A 531 -31.93 -1.86 2.43
CA GLU A 531 -32.84 -0.83 1.95
C GLU A 531 -32.48 -0.32 0.54
N SER A 532 -31.20 -0.36 0.16
CA SER A 532 -30.71 0.15 -1.11
C SER A 532 -29.59 -0.72 -1.68
N PHE A 533 -29.75 -1.16 -2.92
CA PHE A 533 -28.70 -1.85 -3.66
C PHE A 533 -28.34 -1.08 -4.93
N LYS A 534 -27.06 -0.80 -5.14
CA LYS A 534 -26.56 -0.13 -6.34
C LYS A 534 -25.43 -0.94 -6.95
N ILE A 535 -25.47 -1.14 -8.27
CA ILE A 535 -24.40 -1.78 -9.01
C ILE A 535 -24.15 -1.07 -10.35
N ALA A 536 -22.89 -0.81 -10.66
CA ALA A 536 -22.44 -0.49 -12.01
C ALA A 536 -21.71 -1.70 -12.59
N ILE A 537 -22.26 -2.26 -13.66
CA ILE A 537 -21.73 -3.38 -14.42
C ILE A 537 -20.97 -2.80 -15.61
N ASP A 538 -19.65 -2.88 -15.54
CA ASP A 538 -18.71 -2.42 -16.57
C ASP A 538 -18.07 -3.66 -17.18
N LYS A 539 -18.73 -4.36 -18.11
CA LYS A 539 -18.01 -5.40 -18.88
C LYS A 539 -16.84 -4.76 -19.64
N ASP A 540 -15.75 -5.49 -19.80
CA ASP A 540 -14.76 -5.19 -20.84
C ASP A 540 -15.18 -5.82 -22.17
N TRP A 541 -14.53 -5.42 -23.27
CA TRP A 541 -15.00 -5.74 -24.61
C TRP A 541 -14.79 -7.21 -25.02
N THR A 542 -14.13 -8.03 -24.19
CA THR A 542 -13.60 -9.30 -24.68
C THR A 542 -14.53 -10.49 -24.57
N HIS A 543 -14.53 -11.28 -25.65
CA HIS A 543 -15.45 -12.37 -25.98
C HIS A 543 -15.37 -13.60 -25.03
N GLY A 544 -14.79 -13.47 -23.84
CA GLY A 544 -14.52 -14.59 -22.93
C GLY A 544 -15.77 -15.22 -22.33
N GLN A 545 -16.82 -14.43 -22.04
CA GLN A 545 -18.10 -14.93 -21.50
C GLN A 545 -19.29 -14.08 -21.97
N GLY A 546 -20.24 -14.72 -22.64
CA GLY A 546 -21.47 -14.08 -23.14
C GLY A 546 -22.46 -13.60 -22.07
N TYR A 547 -22.20 -13.81 -20.77
CA TYR A 547 -23.08 -13.44 -19.67
C TYR A 547 -22.31 -13.02 -18.41
N SER A 548 -22.96 -12.26 -17.54
CA SER A 548 -22.49 -11.85 -16.21
C SER A 548 -23.11 -12.74 -15.13
N HIS A 549 -22.33 -13.08 -14.11
CA HIS A 549 -22.79 -13.85 -12.94
C HIS A 549 -23.67 -13.03 -11.99
N LEU A 550 -24.93 -12.81 -12.36
CA LEU A 550 -25.88 -12.00 -11.59
C LEU A 550 -26.61 -12.75 -10.47
N ASP A 551 -26.17 -13.97 -10.13
CA ASP A 551 -26.86 -14.89 -9.21
C ASP A 551 -27.14 -14.28 -7.82
N PHE A 552 -26.29 -13.35 -7.35
CA PHE A 552 -26.48 -12.60 -6.10
C PHE A 552 -27.76 -11.74 -6.06
N LEU A 553 -28.38 -11.45 -7.20
CA LEU A 553 -29.69 -10.78 -7.25
C LEU A 553 -30.80 -11.68 -6.70
N GLU A 554 -30.69 -13.01 -6.79
CA GLU A 554 -31.70 -13.92 -6.23
C GLU A 554 -31.77 -13.82 -4.70
N PRO A 555 -30.69 -14.00 -3.89
CA PRO A 555 -30.75 -13.80 -2.45
C PRO A 555 -31.08 -12.34 -2.07
N LEU A 556 -30.67 -11.34 -2.86
CA LEU A 556 -31.10 -9.95 -2.63
C LEU A 556 -32.64 -9.82 -2.65
N LEU A 557 -33.27 -10.26 -3.72
CA LEU A 557 -34.72 -10.13 -3.93
C LEU A 557 -35.51 -11.09 -3.02
N ARG A 558 -35.04 -12.33 -2.86
CA ARG A 558 -35.67 -13.37 -2.04
C ARG A 558 -35.62 -13.07 -0.55
N LEU A 559 -34.50 -12.54 -0.05
CA LEU A 559 -34.33 -12.28 1.39
C LEU A 559 -34.74 -10.85 1.77
N HIS A 560 -34.41 -9.84 0.97
CA HIS A 560 -34.53 -8.43 1.38
C HIS A 560 -35.69 -7.66 0.71
N SER A 561 -36.52 -8.30 -0.12
CA SER A 561 -37.71 -7.69 -0.76
C SER A 561 -38.54 -6.78 0.16
N ASN A 562 -38.88 -7.28 1.35
CA ASN A 562 -39.71 -6.54 2.33
C ASN A 562 -39.03 -5.31 2.95
N THR A 563 -37.71 -5.17 2.82
CA THR A 563 -36.92 -4.05 3.38
C THR A 563 -36.32 -3.14 2.32
N LEU A 564 -36.19 -3.63 1.08
CA LEU A 564 -35.75 -2.89 -0.07
C LEU A 564 -36.66 -1.68 -0.34
N LYS A 565 -36.02 -0.56 -0.62
CA LYS A 565 -36.63 0.71 -1.05
C LYS A 565 -36.17 1.11 -2.45
N SER A 566 -34.94 0.71 -2.81
CA SER A 566 -34.33 1.03 -4.11
C SER A 566 -33.38 -0.06 -4.59
N ILE A 567 -33.44 -0.36 -5.89
CA ILE A 567 -32.40 -1.07 -6.64
C ILE A 567 -32.01 -0.20 -7.84
N GLU A 568 -30.72 0.04 -8.03
CA GLU A 568 -30.15 0.76 -9.18
C GLU A 568 -29.12 -0.13 -9.88
N ILE A 569 -29.42 -0.55 -11.11
CA ILE A 569 -28.51 -1.33 -11.96
C ILE A 569 -28.11 -0.47 -13.16
N LYS A 570 -26.80 -0.21 -13.30
CA LYS A 570 -26.22 0.37 -14.52
C LYS A 570 -25.55 -0.75 -15.30
N TYR A 571 -26.10 -1.09 -16.45
CA TYR A 571 -25.58 -2.10 -17.36
C TYR A 571 -25.57 -1.57 -18.79
N LEU A 572 -24.77 -0.52 -19.00
CA LEU A 572 -24.78 0.29 -20.22
C LEU A 572 -23.72 -0.13 -21.23
N ARG A 573 -22.66 -0.83 -20.81
CA ARG A 573 -21.50 -1.16 -21.64
C ARG A 573 -21.41 -2.66 -21.88
N PHE A 574 -21.22 -3.03 -23.14
CA PHE A 574 -20.93 -4.41 -23.59
C PHE A 574 -21.86 -5.47 -22.98
N CYS A 575 -23.14 -5.13 -22.88
CA CYS A 575 -24.17 -6.07 -22.45
C CYS A 575 -24.58 -6.96 -23.63
N HIS A 576 -24.87 -8.24 -23.40
CA HIS A 576 -25.30 -9.18 -24.44
C HIS A 576 -26.73 -9.70 -24.20
N ASP A 577 -27.31 -10.39 -25.18
CA ASP A 577 -28.65 -10.97 -25.06
C ASP A 577 -28.78 -11.95 -23.89
N GLU A 578 -27.78 -12.81 -23.66
CA GLU A 578 -27.80 -13.75 -22.53
C GLU A 578 -27.72 -13.04 -21.16
N ASP A 579 -27.12 -11.84 -21.09
CA ASP A 579 -27.16 -11.01 -19.87
C ASP A 579 -28.58 -10.51 -19.56
N MET A 580 -29.25 -9.95 -20.57
CA MET A 580 -30.61 -9.43 -20.42
C MET A 580 -31.61 -10.54 -20.13
N LYS A 581 -31.41 -11.72 -20.73
CA LYS A 581 -32.17 -12.94 -20.47
C LYS A 581 -31.98 -13.45 -19.05
N ALA A 582 -30.73 -13.53 -18.55
CA ALA A 582 -30.45 -13.89 -17.15
C ALA A 582 -31.07 -12.88 -16.16
N LEU A 583 -30.96 -11.59 -16.46
CA LEU A 583 -31.59 -10.53 -15.66
C LEU A 583 -33.12 -10.66 -15.62
N LEU A 584 -33.77 -10.88 -16.77
CA LEU A 584 -35.23 -11.11 -16.84
C LEU A 584 -35.65 -12.34 -16.04
N GLN A 585 -34.92 -13.46 -16.14
CA GLN A 585 -35.21 -14.69 -15.40
C GLN A 585 -35.16 -14.50 -13.88
N ILE A 586 -34.21 -13.70 -13.37
CA ILE A 586 -34.10 -13.41 -11.93
C ILE A 586 -35.20 -12.43 -11.45
N LEU A 587 -35.58 -11.47 -12.30
CA LEU A 587 -36.57 -10.44 -11.95
C LEU A 587 -38.04 -10.90 -12.09
N ALA A 588 -38.31 -11.84 -13.00
CA ALA A 588 -39.66 -12.31 -13.33
C ALA A 588 -40.49 -12.88 -12.17
N PRO A 589 -39.92 -13.60 -11.18
CA PRO A 589 -40.69 -14.09 -10.03
C PRO A 589 -41.01 -13.00 -9.00
N THR A 590 -40.29 -11.87 -9.01
CA THR A 590 -40.29 -10.92 -7.89
C THR A 590 -40.93 -9.57 -8.22
N LEU A 591 -40.64 -8.96 -9.38
CA LEU A 591 -41.05 -7.56 -9.63
C LEU A 591 -42.55 -7.30 -9.70
N GLU A 592 -43.40 -8.30 -10.01
CA GLU A 592 -44.86 -8.11 -10.07
C GLU A 592 -45.51 -7.74 -8.72
N HIS A 593 -44.83 -7.99 -7.59
CA HIS A 593 -45.43 -7.96 -6.25
C HIS A 593 -44.76 -6.96 -5.28
N GLN A 594 -43.86 -6.10 -5.77
CA GLN A 594 -42.92 -5.33 -4.94
C GLN A 594 -43.15 -3.82 -5.00
N ASN A 595 -42.95 -3.15 -3.86
CA ASN A 595 -43.19 -1.71 -3.69
C ASN A 595 -41.90 -0.86 -3.70
N PHE A 596 -40.75 -1.43 -4.09
CA PHE A 596 -39.48 -0.69 -4.17
C PHE A 596 -39.29 0.00 -5.52
N SER A 597 -38.49 1.07 -5.53
CA SER A 597 -38.05 1.72 -6.77
C SER A 597 -36.99 0.85 -7.47
N PHE A 598 -37.20 0.55 -8.75
CA PHE A 598 -36.21 -0.19 -9.55
C PHE A 598 -35.78 0.67 -10.75
N ILE A 599 -34.49 0.97 -10.83
CA ILE A 599 -33.90 1.83 -11.85
C ILE A 599 -32.89 1.00 -12.64
N LEU A 600 -33.16 0.83 -13.94
CA LEU A 600 -32.29 0.12 -14.88
C LEU A 600 -31.79 1.09 -15.95
N TYR A 601 -30.47 1.23 -16.04
CA TYR A 601 -29.81 1.89 -17.17
C TYR A 601 -29.21 0.79 -18.06
N ALA A 602 -29.83 0.49 -19.20
CA ALA A 602 -29.43 -0.56 -20.14
C ALA A 602 -30.03 -0.30 -21.54
N ASP A 603 -29.62 -1.05 -22.56
CA ASP A 603 -30.32 -1.01 -23.86
C ASP A 603 -31.68 -1.74 -23.80
N PHE A 604 -32.75 -0.95 -23.80
CA PHE A 604 -34.13 -1.43 -23.81
C PHE A 604 -34.55 -2.07 -25.14
N ARG A 605 -33.86 -1.79 -26.26
CA ARG A 605 -34.07 -2.49 -27.54
C ARG A 605 -33.64 -3.95 -27.39
N MET A 606 -32.48 -4.17 -26.79
CA MET A 606 -31.93 -5.50 -26.52
C MET A 606 -32.78 -6.26 -25.48
N LEU A 607 -33.15 -5.60 -24.37
CA LEU A 607 -34.08 -6.18 -23.39
C LEU A 607 -35.41 -6.60 -24.04
N LYS A 608 -35.94 -5.81 -25.00
CA LYS A 608 -37.15 -6.15 -25.76
C LYS A 608 -36.92 -7.36 -26.70
N ARG A 609 -35.76 -7.46 -27.36
CA ARG A 609 -35.39 -8.57 -28.26
C ARG A 609 -35.42 -9.92 -27.54
N VAL A 610 -34.93 -9.98 -26.30
CA VAL A 610 -34.84 -11.22 -25.52
C VAL A 610 -36.11 -11.61 -24.76
N CYS A 611 -37.18 -10.79 -24.79
CA CYS A 611 -38.45 -11.12 -24.14
C CYS A 611 -39.23 -12.18 -24.93
N GLN A 612 -39.12 -13.45 -24.52
CA GLN A 612 -39.72 -14.58 -25.24
C GLN A 612 -41.11 -14.94 -24.71
N VAL A 613 -41.32 -14.92 -23.39
CA VAL A 613 -42.60 -15.31 -22.77
C VAL A 613 -43.39 -14.12 -22.24
N ASP A 614 -44.70 -14.30 -22.02
CA ASP A 614 -45.57 -13.22 -21.54
C ASP A 614 -45.16 -12.68 -20.16
N GLN A 615 -44.49 -13.48 -19.32
CA GLN A 615 -43.94 -13.00 -18.05
C GLN A 615 -42.80 -12.00 -18.27
N ASP A 616 -41.89 -12.26 -19.21
CA ASP A 616 -40.80 -11.34 -19.58
C ASP A 616 -41.37 -10.00 -20.06
N ARG A 617 -42.42 -10.05 -20.89
CA ARG A 617 -43.09 -8.87 -21.43
C ARG A 617 -43.65 -7.94 -20.34
N LYS A 618 -44.19 -8.51 -19.25
CA LYS A 618 -44.65 -7.71 -18.11
C LYS A 618 -43.49 -7.05 -17.36
N VAL A 619 -42.40 -7.81 -17.12
CA VAL A 619 -41.18 -7.27 -16.48
C VAL A 619 -40.60 -6.13 -17.33
N TYR A 620 -40.45 -6.36 -18.63
CA TYR A 620 -40.02 -5.34 -19.60
C TYR A 620 -40.91 -4.10 -19.54
N GLN A 621 -42.24 -4.26 -19.55
CA GLN A 621 -43.16 -3.12 -19.48
C GLN A 621 -43.05 -2.36 -18.15
N TYR A 622 -42.87 -3.06 -17.02
CA TYR A 622 -42.60 -2.43 -15.73
C TYR A 622 -41.29 -1.63 -15.76
N LEU A 623 -40.20 -2.23 -16.25
CA LEU A 623 -38.90 -1.58 -16.36
C LEU A 623 -38.94 -0.36 -17.30
N LEU A 624 -39.68 -0.45 -18.41
CA LEU A 624 -39.88 0.65 -19.35
C LEU A 624 -40.69 1.80 -18.72
N ASN A 625 -41.73 1.47 -17.95
CA ASN A 625 -42.49 2.46 -17.20
C ASN A 625 -41.61 3.17 -16.15
N GLN A 626 -40.73 2.43 -15.45
CA GLN A 626 -39.74 3.00 -14.53
C GLN A 626 -38.73 3.90 -15.26
N LYS A 627 -38.25 3.51 -16.46
CA LYS A 627 -37.37 4.36 -17.29
C LYS A 627 -38.01 5.72 -17.58
N ILE A 628 -39.26 5.70 -18.03
CA ILE A 628 -40.04 6.90 -18.36
C ILE A 628 -40.30 7.75 -17.10
N GLN A 629 -40.76 7.13 -16.02
CA GLN A 629 -41.09 7.83 -14.76
C GLN A 629 -39.88 8.56 -14.14
N ASN A 630 -38.68 7.97 -14.24
CA ASN A 630 -37.45 8.54 -13.69
C ASN A 630 -36.72 9.49 -14.67
N ASN A 631 -37.28 9.77 -15.86
CA ASN A 631 -36.64 10.54 -16.92
C ASN A 631 -35.22 10.06 -17.27
N ILE A 632 -35.00 8.74 -17.25
CA ILE A 632 -33.70 8.16 -17.62
C ILE A 632 -33.47 8.47 -19.11
N PRO A 633 -32.36 9.13 -19.49
CA PRO A 633 -32.12 9.49 -20.88
C PRO A 633 -32.11 8.26 -21.78
N TYR A 634 -32.49 8.45 -23.04
CA TYR A 634 -31.97 7.58 -24.08
C TYR A 634 -30.49 7.92 -24.24
N GLU A 635 -29.65 7.11 -23.60
CA GLU A 635 -28.27 6.99 -24.04
C GLU A 635 -28.33 6.23 -25.37
N ASP A 636 -28.39 7.00 -26.47
CA ASP A 636 -28.12 6.49 -27.81
C ASP A 636 -26.64 6.08 -27.84
N TYR A 637 -26.38 4.86 -27.39
CA TYR A 637 -25.17 4.15 -27.77
C TYR A 637 -25.26 3.94 -29.27
N ASP A 638 -24.61 4.85 -29.98
CA ASP A 638 -24.13 4.66 -31.34
C ASP A 638 -23.23 3.41 -31.34
N ASP A 639 -23.87 2.25 -31.44
CA ASP A 639 -23.27 1.03 -31.98
C ASP A 639 -22.96 1.27 -33.47
N ASN A 640 -22.06 2.22 -33.74
CA ASN A 640 -21.27 2.31 -34.97
C ASN A 640 -20.22 1.18 -34.97
N SER A 641 -20.63 -0.02 -34.56
CA SER A 641 -19.91 -1.25 -34.85
C SER A 641 -20.43 -1.71 -36.20
N ASP A 642 -19.67 -1.38 -37.25
CA ASP A 642 -19.99 -1.59 -38.69
C ASP A 642 -20.09 -3.09 -39.11
N TYR A 643 -20.71 -3.95 -38.29
CA TYR A 643 -20.77 -5.40 -38.48
C TYR A 643 -22.06 -5.93 -39.12
N ASP A 644 -23.11 -5.10 -39.22
CA ASP A 644 -24.45 -5.51 -39.68
C ASP A 644 -24.81 -4.98 -41.10
N GLN A 645 -23.86 -4.98 -42.05
CA GLN A 645 -24.15 -4.64 -43.47
C GLN A 645 -24.07 -5.80 -44.47
N ASP A 646 -23.74 -7.02 -44.03
CA ASP A 646 -23.50 -8.18 -44.92
C ASP A 646 -24.59 -9.28 -44.87
N GLU A 647 -25.77 -9.06 -44.26
CA GLU A 647 -26.89 -10.04 -44.19
C GLU A 647 -28.11 -9.76 -45.10
N GLU A 648 -28.00 -8.87 -46.11
CA GLU A 648 -29.01 -8.72 -47.16
C GLU A 648 -28.55 -9.30 -48.52
N ASP A 649 -28.57 -10.64 -48.70
CA ASP A 649 -28.69 -11.28 -50.05
C ASP A 649 -28.91 -12.83 -50.08
N TYR A 650 -29.57 -13.44 -49.09
CA TYR A 650 -29.93 -14.87 -49.12
C TYR A 650 -31.39 -15.17 -48.75
N ASP A 651 -32.34 -14.63 -49.52
CA ASP A 651 -33.69 -15.20 -49.65
C ASP A 651 -34.26 -14.91 -51.06
N ASN A 652 -33.98 -15.82 -52.00
CA ASN A 652 -34.56 -15.85 -53.35
C ASN A 652 -34.45 -17.27 -53.96
N GLU A 653 -35.11 -18.26 -53.35
CA GLU A 653 -35.61 -19.49 -54.03
C GLU A 653 -36.79 -20.14 -53.29
#